data_AF-A0A851Z4T2-F1
#
_entry.id   AF-A0A851Z4T2-F1
#
_cell.length_a   1.000
_cell.length_b   1.000
_cell.length_c   1.000
_cell.angle_alpha   90.00
_cell.angle_beta   90.00
_cell.angle_gamma   90.00
#
_symmetry.space_group_name_H-M   'P 1'
#
loop_
_entity.id
_entity.type
_entity.pdbx_description
1 polymer ?
#
loop_
_entity_poly.entity_id
_entity_poly.type
_entity_poly.pdbx_seq_one_letter_code
_entity_poly.pdbx_strand_id
1 'polypeptide(L)'
;MGFGPELWCPQGHSALLRLQDGELRLLELMKKWMSQRAKSDREYAGMLHHMFSQLEKQEGPGQLRAGDHGGQIGESWWVLASRTETLSQILRRHAEELSAGPLAKLSLLIRDKQQLRKVFSEQWQQLGQEYARVRAEGTAGQRGHSPALISDGARPCPQTTQQEMEKLKAQYRSLARDSAQAKRKYQEASKDKERDKAKEKYVRSLWKLYALHNQYVLAVQAAALHHHHHYTRALPSLHQSLYSLQQEMVLVLKEILREYYSISSLVQEDVLALHQEIASAIQAIEPATEYSSFIQSHRYGSEVPPAVSFDESLLEETEGLAPGELQLNELTVESVQHSLTSVEEELAAATEAVNGKEQRGLQEVQQQLEGCLCAQAKLRAQRDLLAEKLGELGAGEPLPALPLQEDRQSVSSTVSPAPLCPGRRRDGAHGAWGGTQGSGAPRQHTARASPQEQERSGATTLETLKNHITGIFSPKYSLPPPVPLIPEVQKPLCQQVWYHGAIPRSEVQELLSCSGDFLVRESQGKQEYVLSVLWDGQPRHFIIQAADNMYRLEGEGFPTIPLLVEHLLQSQQPITRKSGIILSRAVPKDKWVLNHEDVLLGERIGRGNFGEVFSGRLRADNTPVAVKSCRETLPPEIKAKFLQEARILKQYNHPNIVRLIGVCTQKQPIYIVMELVQGGDFLSFLRSEGPHLRTKELIKMTENVAAGMEYLESKHCIHRDLAARNCLVTEKNTLKISDFGMSREEEDGVYASTAGMKQIPIKWTAPEALNYGRYSSESDVWSFGILLWEAFSLGAVPYTNLSNQQTREAVEQGVRLDPPEQCPEEVYRLMQRCWEYDPRKRPSFSAIHQDLITLRKRHR
;
A
#
# COMPACT_ATOMS: atom_id res chain seq x y z
N MET A 1 -20.35 27.23 -0.18
CA MET A 1 -20.29 27.07 1.28
C MET A 1 -19.09 27.83 1.83
N GLY A 2 -19.15 28.29 3.07
CA GLY A 2 -18.15 29.16 3.69
C GLY A 2 -18.67 29.86 4.96
N PHE A 3 -17.78 30.23 5.88
CA PHE A 3 -18.18 30.70 7.21
C PHE A 3 -19.03 31.99 7.19
N GLY A 4 -18.81 32.87 6.20
CA GLY A 4 -19.53 34.13 6.05
C GLY A 4 -21.05 33.97 5.99
N PRO A 5 -21.62 33.25 4.99
CA PRO A 5 -23.06 33.02 4.90
C PRO A 5 -23.62 32.01 5.93
N GLU A 6 -22.82 31.05 6.41
CA GLU A 6 -23.34 29.87 7.13
C GLU A 6 -23.14 29.90 8.66
N LEU A 7 -22.14 30.63 9.18
CA LEU A 7 -21.73 30.55 10.59
C LEU A 7 -21.71 31.91 11.33
N TRP A 8 -22.27 32.97 10.75
CA TRP A 8 -22.30 34.33 11.33
C TRP A 8 -23.12 34.47 12.63
N CYS A 9 -23.80 33.42 13.09
CA CYS A 9 -24.58 33.42 14.34
C CYS A 9 -23.71 33.11 15.58
N PRO A 10 -24.17 33.44 16.81
CA PRO A 10 -23.40 33.18 18.04
C PRO A 10 -23.02 31.71 18.25
N GLN A 11 -23.86 30.79 17.80
CA GLN A 11 -23.60 29.34 17.81
C GLN A 11 -22.47 28.96 16.83
N GLY A 12 -22.43 29.58 15.65
CA GLY A 12 -21.40 29.42 14.64
C GLY A 12 -20.05 29.99 15.08
N HIS A 13 -20.02 31.22 15.62
CA HIS A 13 -18.83 31.79 16.26
C HIS A 13 -18.29 30.86 17.38
N SER A 14 -19.18 30.34 18.23
CA SER A 14 -18.81 29.39 19.28
C SER A 14 -18.26 28.06 18.73
N ALA A 15 -18.72 27.62 17.56
CA ALA A 15 -18.17 26.45 16.86
C ALA A 15 -16.80 26.74 16.24
N LEU A 16 -16.60 27.93 15.69
CA LEU A 16 -15.33 28.36 15.10
C LEU A 16 -14.21 28.53 16.13
N LEU A 17 -14.52 28.98 17.35
CA LEU A 17 -13.56 28.95 18.46
C LEU A 17 -13.17 27.50 18.81
N ARG A 18 -14.13 26.56 18.90
CA ARG A 18 -13.86 25.14 19.15
C ARG A 18 -13.04 24.49 18.02
N LEU A 19 -13.27 24.88 16.76
CA LEU A 19 -12.47 24.46 15.61
C LEU A 19 -11.02 24.91 15.79
N GLN A 20 -10.79 26.22 16.00
CA GLN A 20 -9.44 26.77 16.20
C GLN A 20 -8.71 26.11 17.39
N ASP A 21 -9.41 25.84 18.49
CA ASP A 21 -8.87 25.10 19.64
C ASP A 21 -8.54 23.64 19.30
N GLY A 22 -9.33 22.98 18.46
CA GLY A 22 -9.06 21.63 17.96
C GLY A 22 -7.84 21.57 17.05
N GLU A 23 -7.76 22.48 16.09
CA GLU A 23 -6.63 22.59 15.17
C GLU A 23 -5.33 22.97 15.90
N LEU A 24 -5.38 23.87 16.89
CA LEU A 24 -4.22 24.20 17.72
C LEU A 24 -3.68 22.98 18.48
N ARG A 25 -4.56 22.16 19.07
CA ARG A 25 -4.15 20.88 19.69
C ARG A 25 -3.53 19.93 18.67
N LEU A 26 -4.08 19.86 17.46
CA LEU A 26 -3.53 19.01 16.38
C LEU A 26 -2.12 19.45 15.97
N LEU A 27 -1.88 20.76 15.78
CA LEU A 27 -0.55 21.28 15.43
C LEU A 27 0.47 21.02 16.54
N GLU A 28 0.11 21.15 17.81
CA GLU A 28 1.00 20.83 18.94
C GLU A 28 1.29 19.31 19.05
N LEU A 29 0.35 18.45 18.68
CA LEU A 29 0.60 17.00 18.56
C LEU A 29 1.54 16.68 17.40
N MET A 30 1.31 17.29 16.22
CA MET A 30 2.23 17.18 15.06
C MET A 30 3.64 17.65 15.42
N LYS A 31 3.77 18.77 16.14
CA LYS A 31 5.06 19.31 16.61
C LYS A 31 5.76 18.34 17.54
N LYS A 32 5.07 17.79 18.55
CA LYS A 32 5.64 16.78 19.46
C LYS A 32 6.12 15.54 18.71
N TRP A 33 5.35 15.09 17.71
CA TRP A 33 5.70 13.93 16.90
C TRP A 33 6.91 14.21 15.98
N MET A 34 6.99 15.38 15.34
CA MET A 34 8.17 15.80 14.57
C MET A 34 9.42 15.96 15.46
N SER A 35 9.29 16.51 16.67
CA SER A 35 10.38 16.55 17.66
C SER A 35 10.88 15.16 18.01
N GLN A 36 9.97 14.20 18.21
CA GLN A 36 10.35 12.82 18.51
C GLN A 36 10.99 12.13 17.31
N ARG A 37 10.54 12.39 16.06
CA ARG A 37 11.23 11.89 14.87
C ARG A 37 12.67 12.41 14.78
N ALA A 38 12.86 13.73 14.89
CA ALA A 38 14.19 14.33 14.84
C ALA A 38 15.10 13.87 16.00
N LYS A 39 14.53 13.53 17.16
CA LYS A 39 15.25 12.85 18.24
C LYS A 39 15.67 11.42 17.82
N SER A 40 14.74 10.61 17.33
CA SER A 40 15.00 9.21 16.96
C SER A 40 15.97 9.06 15.78
N ASP A 41 15.90 9.93 14.77
CA ASP A 41 16.87 9.92 13.66
C ASP A 41 18.29 10.23 14.16
N ARG A 42 18.44 11.16 15.14
CA ARG A 42 19.72 11.47 15.80
C ARG A 42 20.23 10.33 16.68
N GLU A 43 19.35 9.66 17.41
CA GLU A 43 19.70 8.49 18.23
C GLU A 43 20.13 7.30 17.36
N TYR A 44 19.45 7.07 16.24
CA TYR A 44 19.82 6.00 15.29
C TYR A 44 21.14 6.29 14.56
N ALA A 45 21.37 7.55 14.14
CA ALA A 45 22.66 8.00 13.64
C ALA A 45 23.79 7.73 14.66
N GLY A 46 23.55 7.96 15.95
CA GLY A 46 24.50 7.66 17.03
C GLY A 46 24.82 6.17 17.17
N MET A 47 23.81 5.29 17.01
CA MET A 47 24.02 3.83 17.07
C MET A 47 24.79 3.29 15.86
N LEU A 48 24.47 3.75 14.64
CA LEU A 48 25.22 3.37 13.43
C LEU A 48 26.67 3.89 13.47
N HIS A 49 26.88 5.13 13.92
CA HIS A 49 28.22 5.69 14.12
C HIS A 49 29.03 4.89 15.16
N HIS A 50 28.37 4.35 16.19
CA HIS A 50 29.03 3.53 17.20
C HIS A 50 29.58 2.21 16.62
N MET A 51 28.87 1.60 15.67
CA MET A 51 29.33 0.37 14.99
C MET A 51 30.64 0.64 14.23
N PHE A 52 30.69 1.70 13.42
CA PHE A 52 31.92 2.09 12.72
C PHE A 52 33.05 2.50 13.68
N SER A 53 32.71 3.24 14.74
CA SER A 53 33.65 3.65 15.81
C SER A 53 34.21 2.49 16.65
N GLN A 54 33.60 1.30 16.62
CA GLN A 54 34.17 0.09 17.23
C GLN A 54 35.21 -0.55 16.30
N LEU A 55 34.92 -0.61 14.99
CA LEU A 55 35.81 -1.16 13.97
C LEU A 55 37.14 -0.35 13.88
N GLU A 56 37.06 0.98 13.75
CA GLU A 56 38.26 1.84 13.74
C GLU A 56 39.15 1.71 14.99
N LYS A 57 38.57 1.33 16.14
CA LYS A 57 39.29 1.15 17.41
C LYS A 57 39.94 -0.23 17.55
N GLN A 58 39.48 -1.23 16.80
CA GLN A 58 40.06 -2.58 16.82
C GLN A 58 41.13 -2.73 15.73
N GLU A 59 40.97 -2.10 14.57
CA GLU A 59 41.82 -2.30 13.38
C GLU A 59 42.75 -1.11 13.06
N GLY A 60 42.57 0.03 13.74
CA GLY A 60 43.45 1.20 13.64
C GLY A 60 43.24 2.04 12.37
N PRO A 61 43.65 3.33 12.38
CA PRO A 61 43.39 4.25 11.28
C PRO A 61 44.33 3.99 10.09
N GLY A 62 43.99 3.00 9.25
CA GLY A 62 44.54 2.85 7.90
C GLY A 62 44.81 1.43 7.41
N GLN A 63 44.80 0.41 8.26
CA GLN A 63 45.33 -0.93 7.90
C GLN A 63 44.48 -1.74 6.91
N LEU A 64 43.28 -1.26 6.53
CA LEU A 64 42.48 -1.81 5.42
C LEU A 64 42.65 -1.03 4.09
N ARG A 65 43.45 0.04 4.02
CA ARG A 65 43.75 0.76 2.77
C ARG A 65 44.98 0.21 2.06
N ALA A 66 44.85 -1.05 1.63
CA ALA A 66 45.81 -1.85 0.84
C ALA A 66 47.14 -2.20 1.52
N GLY A 67 47.53 -3.48 1.39
CA GLY A 67 48.67 -4.10 2.10
C GLY A 67 48.24 -4.74 3.43
N ASP A 68 48.36 -6.05 3.67
CA ASP A 68 49.03 -7.10 2.88
C ASP A 68 48.14 -8.35 2.62
N HIS A 69 46.88 -8.35 3.08
CA HIS A 69 45.99 -9.53 3.05
C HIS A 69 44.58 -9.26 2.48
N GLY A 70 44.45 -8.26 1.59
CA GLY A 70 43.17 -7.89 0.98
C GLY A 70 42.64 -8.89 -0.04
N GLY A 71 41.72 -9.74 0.39
CA GLY A 71 40.77 -10.45 -0.49
C GLY A 71 39.54 -9.59 -0.82
N GLN A 72 38.71 -10.04 -1.76
CA GLN A 72 37.49 -9.37 -2.22
C GLN A 72 36.46 -9.26 -1.07
N ILE A 73 36.44 -10.24 -0.16
CA ILE A 73 35.64 -10.19 1.08
C ILE A 73 36.06 -8.98 1.94
N GLY A 74 37.37 -8.71 2.06
CA GLY A 74 37.90 -7.60 2.85
C GLY A 74 37.54 -6.23 2.26
N GLU A 75 37.67 -6.06 0.95
CA GLU A 75 37.25 -4.84 0.26
C GLU A 75 35.73 -4.61 0.37
N SER A 76 34.94 -5.66 0.19
CA SER A 76 33.47 -5.61 0.26
C SER A 76 32.97 -5.32 1.67
N TRP A 77 33.62 -5.88 2.70
CA TRP A 77 33.38 -5.57 4.10
C TRP A 77 33.67 -4.09 4.42
N TRP A 78 34.78 -3.55 3.90
CA TRP A 78 35.11 -2.13 4.07
C TRP A 78 34.08 -1.21 3.39
N VAL A 79 33.59 -1.55 2.20
CA VAL A 79 32.49 -0.82 1.55
C VAL A 79 31.23 -0.84 2.42
N LEU A 80 30.84 -2.00 2.96
CA LEU A 80 29.70 -2.14 3.87
C LEU A 80 29.82 -1.22 5.09
N ALA A 81 30.95 -1.29 5.80
CA ALA A 81 31.22 -0.47 6.98
C ALA A 81 31.22 1.04 6.67
N SER A 82 31.94 1.45 5.62
CA SER A 82 32.04 2.86 5.21
C SER A 82 30.69 3.45 4.77
N ARG A 83 29.88 2.68 4.04
CA ARG A 83 28.53 3.10 3.62
C ARG A 83 27.54 3.16 4.80
N THR A 84 27.71 2.31 5.82
CA THR A 84 26.93 2.38 7.06
C THR A 84 27.24 3.64 7.87
N GLU A 85 28.51 4.08 7.94
CA GLU A 85 28.84 5.39 8.54
C GLU A 85 28.29 6.56 7.70
N THR A 86 28.30 6.45 6.37
CA THR A 86 27.68 7.46 5.49
C THR A 86 26.17 7.60 5.76
N LEU A 87 25.46 6.48 6.00
CA LEU A 87 24.06 6.47 6.43
C LEU A 87 23.86 7.12 7.81
N SER A 88 24.79 6.91 8.75
CA SER A 88 24.83 7.61 10.05
C SER A 88 24.85 9.13 9.88
N GLN A 89 25.66 9.64 8.95
CA GLN A 89 25.80 11.07 8.68
C GLN A 89 24.54 11.65 8.01
N ILE A 90 23.91 10.93 7.08
CA ILE A 90 22.63 11.32 6.48
C ILE A 90 21.51 11.41 7.53
N LEU A 91 21.38 10.41 8.41
CA LEU A 91 20.37 10.44 9.49
C LEU A 91 20.59 11.60 10.49
N ARG A 92 21.86 11.96 10.73
CA ARG A 92 22.23 13.13 11.53
C ARG A 92 21.81 14.44 10.85
N ARG A 93 22.09 14.57 9.54
CA ARG A 93 21.61 15.67 8.69
C ARG A 93 20.08 15.79 8.75
N HIS A 94 19.35 14.69 8.57
CA HIS A 94 17.88 14.68 8.63
C HIS A 94 17.34 15.18 9.98
N ALA A 95 17.94 14.77 11.10
CA ALA A 95 17.55 15.25 12.43
C ALA A 95 17.76 16.75 12.65
N GLU A 96 18.77 17.34 12.01
CA GLU A 96 19.09 18.76 12.08
C GLU A 96 18.19 19.58 11.14
N GLU A 97 18.04 19.14 9.89
CA GLU A 97 17.15 19.76 8.88
C GLU A 97 15.68 19.73 9.33
N LEU A 98 15.20 18.61 9.90
CA LEU A 98 13.85 18.53 10.49
C LEU A 98 13.65 19.56 11.60
N SER A 99 14.68 19.79 12.43
CA SER A 99 14.65 20.74 13.54
C SER A 99 14.65 22.20 13.06
N ALA A 100 15.45 22.52 12.04
CA ALA A 100 15.63 23.86 11.51
C ALA A 100 14.55 24.30 10.51
N GLY A 101 14.01 23.36 9.71
CA GLY A 101 13.01 23.62 8.68
C GLY A 101 11.57 23.45 9.18
N PRO A 102 10.95 22.27 9.00
CA PRO A 102 9.50 22.08 9.18
C PRO A 102 9.07 22.28 10.64
N LEU A 103 9.87 21.88 11.63
CA LEU A 103 9.54 22.03 13.05
C LEU A 103 9.57 23.50 13.51
N ALA A 104 10.50 24.31 12.98
CA ALA A 104 10.56 25.75 13.21
C ALA A 104 9.36 26.46 12.56
N LYS A 105 9.07 26.15 11.29
CA LYS A 105 7.91 26.70 10.57
C LYS A 105 6.58 26.33 11.23
N LEU A 106 6.43 25.10 11.71
CA LEU A 106 5.26 24.64 12.46
C LEU A 106 5.12 25.39 13.79
N SER A 107 6.23 25.66 14.49
CA SER A 107 6.22 26.45 15.72
C SER A 107 5.78 27.90 15.49
N LEU A 108 6.12 28.48 14.35
CA LEU A 108 5.67 29.81 13.94
C LEU A 108 4.18 29.80 13.56
N LEU A 109 3.73 28.82 12.76
CA LEU A 109 2.33 28.64 12.39
C LEU A 109 1.41 28.47 13.63
N ILE A 110 1.86 27.75 14.65
CA ILE A 110 1.16 27.62 15.94
C ILE A 110 1.00 28.99 16.61
N ARG A 111 2.07 29.79 16.68
CA ARG A 111 2.05 31.14 17.28
C ARG A 111 1.09 32.08 16.54
N ASP A 112 1.15 32.10 15.21
CA ASP A 112 0.26 32.91 14.37
C ASP A 112 -1.21 32.49 14.55
N LYS A 113 -1.47 31.19 14.76
CA LYS A 113 -2.83 30.67 14.98
C LYS A 113 -3.37 30.97 16.38
N GLN A 114 -2.51 31.00 17.40
CA GLN A 114 -2.86 31.52 18.72
C GLN A 114 -3.21 33.01 18.66
N GLN A 115 -2.46 33.80 17.88
CA GLN A 115 -2.73 35.22 17.66
C GLN A 115 -4.03 35.46 16.87
N LEU A 116 -4.25 34.71 15.77
CA LEU A 116 -5.49 34.73 14.99
C LEU A 116 -6.73 34.50 15.86
N ARG A 117 -6.68 33.47 16.72
CA ARG A 117 -7.76 33.13 17.65
C ARG A 117 -8.08 34.27 18.62
N LYS A 118 -7.05 34.93 19.14
CA LYS A 118 -7.21 36.09 20.02
C LYS A 118 -7.88 37.25 19.28
N VAL A 119 -7.32 37.66 18.13
CA VAL A 119 -7.82 38.80 17.33
C VAL A 119 -9.26 38.56 16.86
N PHE A 120 -9.60 37.35 16.40
CA PHE A 120 -10.98 37.01 15.99
C PHE A 120 -11.99 37.11 17.14
N SER A 121 -11.63 36.67 18.35
CA SER A 121 -12.47 36.80 19.54
C SER A 121 -12.63 38.28 19.96
N GLU A 122 -11.57 39.07 19.90
CA GLU A 122 -11.59 40.50 20.22
C GLU A 122 -12.44 41.31 19.22
N GLN A 123 -12.28 41.07 17.91
CA GLN A 123 -13.08 41.73 16.87
C GLN A 123 -14.57 41.36 16.92
N TRP A 124 -14.90 40.10 17.22
CA TRP A 124 -16.29 39.69 17.43
C TRP A 124 -16.92 40.40 18.64
N GLN A 125 -16.18 40.54 19.75
CA GLN A 125 -16.64 41.28 20.93
C GLN A 125 -16.78 42.78 20.65
N GLN A 126 -15.88 43.38 19.85
CA GLN A 126 -15.96 44.79 19.44
C GLN A 126 -17.24 45.05 18.61
N LEU A 127 -17.48 44.28 17.55
CA LEU A 127 -18.69 44.41 16.72
C LEU A 127 -19.97 44.21 17.54
N GLY A 128 -19.97 43.29 18.51
CA GLY A 128 -21.09 43.09 19.43
C GLY A 128 -21.33 44.27 20.37
N GLN A 129 -20.27 44.92 20.86
CA GLN A 129 -20.35 46.13 21.68
C GLN A 129 -20.80 47.35 20.87
N GLU A 130 -20.34 47.51 19.63
CA GLU A 130 -20.77 48.59 18.73
C GLU A 130 -22.26 48.46 18.38
N TYR A 131 -22.71 47.25 18.03
CA TYR A 131 -24.14 46.96 17.83
C TYR A 131 -24.98 47.24 19.08
N ALA A 132 -24.43 47.02 20.28
CA ALA A 132 -25.09 47.41 21.52
C ALA A 132 -25.11 48.94 21.73
N ARG A 133 -24.03 49.67 21.40
CA ARG A 133 -23.92 51.14 21.57
C ARG A 133 -24.79 51.95 20.61
N VAL A 134 -24.83 51.58 19.32
CA VAL A 134 -25.68 52.30 18.33
C VAL A 134 -27.19 52.14 18.66
N ARG A 135 -27.56 51.10 19.41
CA ARG A 135 -28.90 50.91 19.97
C ARG A 135 -29.22 51.83 21.17
N ALA A 136 -28.20 52.42 21.80
CA ALA A 136 -28.30 53.31 22.95
C ALA A 136 -28.23 54.80 22.56
N GLU A 137 -27.36 55.18 21.63
CA GLU A 137 -26.99 56.58 21.32
C GLU A 137 -28.10 57.45 20.67
N GLY A 138 -29.33 56.93 20.49
CA GLY A 138 -30.48 57.67 19.95
C GLY A 138 -30.95 58.90 20.75
N THR A 139 -30.33 59.21 21.90
CA THR A 139 -30.66 60.35 22.76
C THR A 139 -29.48 61.23 23.20
N ALA A 140 -28.44 61.39 22.38
CA ALA A 140 -27.33 62.33 22.64
C ALA A 140 -27.63 63.76 22.12
N GLY A 141 -28.53 64.49 22.78
CA GLY A 141 -29.16 65.69 22.21
C GLY A 141 -29.20 66.98 23.05
N GLN A 142 -28.58 67.08 24.23
CA GLN A 142 -28.29 68.35 24.95
C GLN A 142 -27.53 68.16 26.29
N ARG A 143 -26.65 69.14 26.63
CA ARG A 143 -25.98 69.44 27.93
C ARG A 143 -24.70 68.67 28.33
N GLY A 144 -23.60 69.42 28.47
CA GLY A 144 -22.83 69.54 29.73
C GLY A 144 -21.52 68.75 29.89
N HIS A 145 -20.43 69.45 30.27
CA HIS A 145 -19.23 68.87 30.89
C HIS A 145 -19.55 68.41 32.34
N SER A 146 -18.84 67.51 33.03
CA SER A 146 -17.38 67.28 33.17
C SER A 146 -17.07 65.84 33.70
N PRO A 147 -15.80 65.40 33.75
CA PRO A 147 -15.43 63.99 34.05
C PRO A 147 -15.20 63.66 35.55
N ALA A 148 -15.34 62.37 35.92
CA ALA A 148 -14.98 61.83 37.24
C ALA A 148 -14.48 60.36 37.16
N LEU A 149 -13.76 59.91 38.19
CA LEU A 149 -12.82 58.76 38.22
C LEU A 149 -13.46 57.36 38.47
N ILE A 150 -12.83 56.32 37.89
CA ILE A 150 -12.32 55.03 38.47
C ILE A 150 -13.04 54.56 39.77
N SER A 151 -13.60 53.34 39.90
CA SER A 151 -12.92 52.02 39.76
C SER A 151 -13.82 50.80 39.44
N ASP A 152 -13.16 49.62 39.37
CA ASP A 152 -13.64 48.24 39.59
C ASP A 152 -14.75 47.56 38.75
N GLY A 153 -14.33 46.48 38.08
CA GLY A 153 -14.68 45.15 38.60
C GLY A 153 -15.95 44.45 38.12
N ALA A 154 -16.77 45.06 37.25
CA ALA A 154 -18.01 44.44 36.75
C ALA A 154 -17.97 44.10 35.25
N ARG A 155 -18.45 42.91 34.88
CA ARG A 155 -18.65 42.50 33.47
C ARG A 155 -19.79 43.33 32.85
N PRO A 156 -19.64 43.91 31.64
CA PRO A 156 -20.75 44.57 30.96
C PRO A 156 -21.87 43.57 30.62
N CYS A 157 -23.00 43.68 31.31
CA CYS A 157 -24.17 42.83 31.07
C CYS A 157 -24.96 43.35 29.84
N PRO A 158 -25.45 42.49 28.92
CA PRO A 158 -26.21 42.92 27.73
C PRO A 158 -27.58 43.60 28.01
N GLN A 159 -27.96 43.77 29.28
CA GLN A 159 -29.31 44.20 29.68
C GLN A 159 -29.58 45.69 29.51
N THR A 160 -28.55 46.55 29.44
CA THR A 160 -28.71 48.01 29.38
C THR A 160 -29.25 48.53 28.04
N THR A 161 -29.01 47.85 26.92
CA THR A 161 -29.28 48.42 25.57
C THR A 161 -30.65 48.06 25.00
N GLN A 162 -31.42 47.20 25.68
CA GLN A 162 -32.87 47.12 25.50
C GLN A 162 -33.57 48.29 26.22
N GLN A 163 -33.04 48.71 27.37
CA GLN A 163 -33.71 49.66 28.27
C GLN A 163 -33.89 51.05 27.66
N GLU A 164 -32.95 51.53 26.83
CA GLU A 164 -33.00 52.91 26.34
C GLU A 164 -33.99 53.12 25.18
N MET A 165 -34.12 52.15 24.27
CA MET A 165 -35.19 52.18 23.28
C MET A 165 -36.58 51.98 23.93
N GLU A 166 -36.69 51.18 25.00
CA GLU A 166 -37.94 51.09 25.77
C GLU A 166 -38.22 52.34 26.63
N LYS A 167 -37.19 53.02 27.14
CA LYS A 167 -37.27 54.33 27.82
C LYS A 167 -37.78 55.40 26.86
N LEU A 168 -37.30 55.42 25.60
CA LEU A 168 -37.79 56.34 24.56
C LEU A 168 -39.27 56.03 24.19
N LYS A 169 -39.64 54.75 24.06
CA LYS A 169 -41.05 54.33 23.91
C LYS A 169 -41.91 54.67 25.12
N ALA A 170 -41.38 54.57 26.35
CA ALA A 170 -42.10 54.89 27.58
C ALA A 170 -42.35 56.40 27.71
N GLN A 171 -41.34 57.23 27.37
CA GLN A 171 -41.48 58.69 27.27
C GLN A 171 -42.53 59.06 26.21
N TYR A 172 -42.50 58.43 25.02
CA TYR A 172 -43.51 58.62 23.98
C TYR A 172 -44.91 58.27 24.51
N ARG A 173 -45.08 57.09 25.13
CA ARG A 173 -46.35 56.66 25.77
C ARG A 173 -46.79 57.59 26.90
N SER A 174 -45.88 58.31 27.56
CA SER A 174 -46.24 59.36 28.52
C SER A 174 -46.77 60.60 27.81
N LEU A 175 -45.96 61.22 26.95
CA LEU A 175 -46.35 62.47 26.25
C LEU A 175 -47.61 62.31 25.40
N ALA A 176 -47.87 61.12 24.85
CA ALA A 176 -49.11 60.79 24.16
C ALA A 176 -50.33 60.81 25.11
N ARG A 177 -50.22 60.24 26.32
CA ARG A 177 -51.27 60.29 27.35
C ARG A 177 -51.46 61.71 27.90
N ASP A 178 -50.36 62.42 28.13
CA ASP A 178 -50.37 63.81 28.60
C ASP A 178 -51.08 64.73 27.59
N SER A 179 -50.76 64.57 26.30
CA SER A 179 -51.40 65.31 25.20
C SER A 179 -52.87 64.93 25.02
N ALA A 180 -53.23 63.66 25.20
CA ALA A 180 -54.64 63.22 25.18
C ALA A 180 -55.45 63.79 26.36
N GLN A 181 -54.87 63.86 27.56
CA GLN A 181 -55.52 64.49 28.72
C GLN A 181 -55.65 66.01 28.54
N ALA A 182 -54.63 66.67 27.98
CA ALA A 182 -54.70 68.09 27.64
C ALA A 182 -55.76 68.38 26.57
N LYS A 183 -55.90 67.50 25.56
CA LYS A 183 -56.97 67.59 24.54
C LYS A 183 -58.37 67.55 25.19
N ARG A 184 -58.63 66.56 26.05
CA ARG A 184 -59.91 66.43 26.76
C ARG A 184 -60.24 67.70 27.56
N LYS A 185 -59.31 68.18 28.37
CA LYS A 185 -59.47 69.42 29.17
C LYS A 185 -59.65 70.70 28.34
N TYR A 186 -59.25 70.70 27.07
CA TYR A 186 -59.56 71.78 26.12
C TYR A 186 -60.96 71.63 25.50
N GLN A 187 -61.42 70.41 25.26
CA GLN A 187 -62.78 70.11 24.75
C GLN A 187 -63.87 70.31 25.83
N GLU A 188 -63.53 70.08 27.10
CA GLU A 188 -64.41 70.19 28.27
C GLU A 188 -64.56 71.63 28.81
N ALA A 189 -63.75 72.59 28.33
CA ALA A 189 -63.71 73.96 28.85
C ALA A 189 -64.80 74.87 28.25
N SER A 190 -65.77 75.28 29.08
CA SER A 190 -66.96 76.04 28.66
C SER A 190 -66.83 77.57 28.68
N LYS A 191 -65.80 78.14 29.34
CA LYS A 191 -65.55 79.59 29.38
C LYS A 191 -64.32 79.95 28.53
N ASP A 192 -64.41 80.95 27.66
CA ASP A 192 -63.32 81.24 26.70
C ASP A 192 -61.95 81.50 27.35
N LYS A 193 -61.91 82.27 28.45
CA LYS A 193 -60.66 82.58 29.18
C LYS A 193 -60.03 81.36 29.87
N GLU A 194 -60.79 80.30 30.10
CA GLU A 194 -60.29 78.99 30.58
C GLU A 194 -59.91 78.10 29.38
N ARG A 195 -60.73 78.13 28.33
CA ARG A 195 -60.56 77.41 27.07
C ARG A 195 -59.28 77.79 26.32
N ASP A 196 -58.91 79.06 26.24
CA ASP A 196 -57.64 79.48 25.62
C ASP A 196 -56.41 79.04 26.44
N LYS A 197 -56.49 79.06 27.78
CA LYS A 197 -55.41 78.51 28.63
C LYS A 197 -55.28 76.99 28.44
N ALA A 198 -56.39 76.27 28.29
CA ALA A 198 -56.38 74.85 27.98
C ALA A 198 -55.84 74.57 26.56
N LYS A 199 -56.20 75.39 25.57
CA LYS A 199 -55.69 75.36 24.19
C LYS A 199 -54.18 75.52 24.16
N GLU A 200 -53.64 76.52 24.85
CA GLU A 200 -52.20 76.77 24.89
C GLU A 200 -51.47 75.59 25.56
N LYS A 201 -51.99 75.06 26.68
CA LYS A 201 -51.44 73.88 27.35
C LYS A 201 -51.46 72.64 26.45
N TYR A 202 -52.50 72.46 25.64
CA TYR A 202 -52.59 71.39 24.64
C TYR A 202 -51.57 71.57 23.51
N VAL A 203 -51.43 72.76 22.93
CA VAL A 203 -50.41 73.06 21.91
C VAL A 203 -48.99 72.83 22.45
N ARG A 204 -48.69 73.29 23.67
CA ARG A 204 -47.40 73.02 24.33
C ARG A 204 -47.14 71.52 24.59
N SER A 205 -48.20 70.71 24.79
CA SER A 205 -48.06 69.24 24.91
C SER A 205 -47.81 68.56 23.56
N LEU A 206 -48.53 68.96 22.50
CA LEU A 206 -48.31 68.46 21.14
C LEU A 206 -46.91 68.76 20.63
N TRP A 207 -46.39 69.97 20.88
CA TRP A 207 -45.02 70.34 20.47
C TRP A 207 -43.96 69.37 21.05
N LYS A 208 -44.09 69.02 22.34
CA LYS A 208 -43.19 68.03 22.98
C LYS A 208 -43.38 66.62 22.40
N LEU A 209 -44.62 66.21 22.13
CA LEU A 209 -44.92 64.91 21.53
C LEU A 209 -44.36 64.79 20.11
N TYR A 210 -44.50 65.83 19.27
CA TYR A 210 -43.98 65.84 17.90
C TYR A 210 -42.45 65.90 17.85
N ALA A 211 -41.82 66.69 18.73
CA ALA A 211 -40.36 66.69 18.86
C ALA A 211 -39.82 65.30 19.22
N LEU A 212 -40.44 64.63 20.22
CA LEU A 212 -40.05 63.27 20.61
C LEU A 212 -40.40 62.23 19.54
N HIS A 213 -41.48 62.41 18.78
CA HIS A 213 -41.84 61.54 17.66
C HIS A 213 -40.77 61.55 16.58
N ASN A 214 -40.33 62.74 16.14
CA ASN A 214 -39.28 62.87 15.12
C ASN A 214 -37.98 62.21 15.60
N GLN A 215 -37.59 62.43 16.87
CA GLN A 215 -36.42 61.79 17.47
C GLN A 215 -36.56 60.24 17.54
N TYR A 216 -37.73 59.72 17.91
CA TYR A 216 -37.99 58.29 17.94
C TYR A 216 -37.93 57.64 16.56
N VAL A 217 -38.52 58.28 15.53
CA VAL A 217 -38.47 57.79 14.14
C VAL A 217 -37.02 57.74 13.62
N LEU A 218 -36.23 58.80 13.86
CA LEU A 218 -34.83 58.84 13.47
C LEU A 218 -33.99 57.76 14.19
N ALA A 219 -34.19 57.59 15.50
CA ALA A 219 -33.49 56.57 16.28
C ALA A 219 -33.84 55.13 15.83
N VAL A 220 -35.11 54.87 15.52
CA VAL A 220 -35.55 53.57 14.97
C VAL A 220 -34.94 53.31 13.60
N GLN A 221 -34.90 54.31 12.71
CA GLN A 221 -34.32 54.16 11.38
C GLN A 221 -32.81 53.91 11.42
N ALA A 222 -32.08 54.64 12.29
CA ALA A 222 -30.65 54.41 12.50
C ALA A 222 -30.36 53.01 13.07
N ALA A 223 -31.11 52.57 14.07
CA ALA A 223 -30.99 51.24 14.64
C ALA A 223 -31.33 50.12 13.63
N ALA A 224 -32.34 50.31 12.77
CA ALA A 224 -32.71 49.37 11.73
C ALA A 224 -31.62 49.25 10.64
N LEU A 225 -31.04 50.37 10.20
CA LEU A 225 -29.93 50.37 9.24
C LEU A 225 -28.67 49.71 9.84
N HIS A 226 -28.34 50.01 11.10
CA HIS A 226 -27.20 49.40 11.78
C HIS A 226 -27.39 47.88 11.98
N HIS A 227 -28.60 47.44 12.36
CA HIS A 227 -28.97 46.03 12.42
C HIS A 227 -28.79 45.32 11.07
N HIS A 228 -29.26 45.93 9.98
CA HIS A 228 -29.07 45.40 8.64
C HIS A 228 -27.58 45.26 8.31
N HIS A 229 -26.78 46.33 8.43
CA HIS A 229 -25.34 46.31 8.12
C HIS A 229 -24.55 45.33 8.99
N HIS A 230 -24.89 45.20 10.27
CA HIS A 230 -24.22 44.29 11.19
C HIS A 230 -24.37 42.82 10.75
N TYR A 231 -25.61 42.40 10.45
CA TYR A 231 -25.89 41.01 10.08
C TYR A 231 -25.67 40.67 8.60
N THR A 232 -25.85 41.61 7.66
CA THR A 232 -25.66 41.34 6.22
C THR A 232 -24.24 41.61 5.72
N ARG A 233 -23.42 42.38 6.45
CA ARG A 233 -22.05 42.72 6.05
C ARG A 233 -20.99 42.48 7.12
N ALA A 234 -21.14 43.05 8.32
CA ALA A 234 -20.04 43.07 9.30
C ALA A 234 -19.68 41.67 9.83
N LEU A 235 -20.64 40.93 10.39
CA LEU A 235 -20.39 39.58 10.91
C LEU A 235 -19.99 38.58 9.80
N PRO A 236 -20.66 38.55 8.62
CA PRO A 236 -20.23 37.70 7.50
C PRO A 236 -18.82 38.02 7.00
N SER A 237 -18.43 39.30 6.93
CA SER A 237 -17.08 39.70 6.47
C SER A 237 -15.98 39.25 7.44
N LEU A 238 -16.19 39.39 8.75
CA LEU A 238 -15.27 38.87 9.77
C LEU A 238 -15.12 37.34 9.67
N HIS A 239 -16.23 36.63 9.45
CA HIS A 239 -16.24 35.18 9.29
C HIS A 239 -15.56 34.73 7.99
N GLN A 240 -15.78 35.44 6.89
CA GLN A 240 -15.13 35.16 5.61
C GLN A 240 -13.63 35.45 5.65
N SER A 241 -13.20 36.49 6.38
CA SER A 241 -11.78 36.82 6.55
C SER A 241 -11.04 35.77 7.38
N LEU A 242 -11.69 35.24 8.42
CA LEU A 242 -11.19 34.06 9.15
C LEU A 242 -11.10 32.83 8.24
N TYR A 243 -12.12 32.57 7.41
CA TYR A 243 -12.15 31.43 6.49
C TYR A 243 -10.95 31.45 5.53
N SER A 244 -10.73 32.57 4.85
CA SER A 244 -9.58 32.73 3.95
C SER A 244 -8.24 32.54 4.68
N LEU A 245 -8.08 33.11 5.88
CA LEU A 245 -6.85 32.92 6.67
C LEU A 245 -6.63 31.47 7.10
N GLN A 246 -7.68 30.72 7.45
CA GLN A 246 -7.55 29.29 7.73
C GLN A 246 -7.14 28.50 6.49
N GLN A 247 -7.62 28.85 5.29
CA GLN A 247 -7.20 28.21 4.04
C GLN A 247 -5.70 28.43 3.76
N GLU A 248 -5.19 29.66 3.91
CA GLU A 248 -3.75 29.94 3.77
C GLU A 248 -2.91 29.14 4.78
N MET A 249 -3.35 29.07 6.05
CA MET A 249 -2.68 28.27 7.08
C MET A 249 -2.68 26.76 6.77
N VAL A 250 -3.69 26.24 6.09
CA VAL A 250 -3.73 24.84 5.62
C VAL A 250 -2.77 24.61 4.46
N LEU A 251 -2.59 25.59 3.55
CA LEU A 251 -1.55 25.52 2.51
C LEU A 251 -0.15 25.54 3.12
N VAL A 252 0.11 26.41 4.09
CA VAL A 252 1.39 26.44 4.82
C VAL A 252 1.67 25.12 5.53
N LEU A 253 0.66 24.53 6.21
CA LEU A 253 0.80 23.22 6.85
C LEU A 253 1.10 22.10 5.83
N LYS A 254 0.50 22.15 4.65
CA LYS A 254 0.74 21.18 3.57
C LYS A 254 2.19 21.20 3.11
N GLU A 255 2.80 22.38 2.96
CA GLU A 255 4.20 22.48 2.56
C GLU A 255 5.16 22.09 3.69
N ILE A 256 4.82 22.37 4.95
CA ILE A 256 5.55 21.86 6.13
C ILE A 256 5.55 20.33 6.17
N LEU A 257 4.41 19.69 5.86
CA LEU A 257 4.30 18.23 5.81
C LEU A 257 5.05 17.61 4.61
N ARG A 258 5.09 18.31 3.47
CA ARG A 258 5.90 17.93 2.29
C ARG A 258 7.39 18.02 2.58
N GLU A 259 7.85 19.10 3.20
CA GLU A 259 9.23 19.29 3.63
C GLU A 259 9.63 18.22 4.67
N TYR A 260 8.77 17.94 5.65
CA TYR A 260 8.98 16.83 6.59
C TYR A 260 9.18 15.48 5.88
N TYR A 261 8.35 15.16 4.88
CA TYR A 261 8.49 13.92 4.09
C TYR A 261 9.77 13.93 3.24
N SER A 262 10.09 15.07 2.63
CA SER A 262 11.25 15.27 1.77
C SER A 262 12.59 15.33 2.52
N ILE A 263 12.60 15.40 3.85
CA ILE A 263 13.79 15.25 4.69
C ILE A 263 13.82 13.86 5.34
N SER A 264 12.68 13.37 5.83
CA SER A 264 12.66 12.20 6.73
C SER A 264 12.44 10.84 6.04
N SER A 265 12.41 10.80 4.71
CA SER A 265 12.26 9.57 3.93
C SER A 265 13.57 8.78 3.87
N LEU A 266 13.48 7.46 4.06
CA LEU A 266 14.61 6.53 3.99
C LEU A 266 14.70 5.80 2.62
N VAL A 267 13.89 6.22 1.65
CA VAL A 267 13.85 5.69 0.27
C VAL A 267 14.17 6.78 -0.77
N GLN A 268 14.99 7.74 -0.37
CA GLN A 268 15.53 8.78 -1.26
C GLN A 268 16.71 8.24 -2.08
N GLU A 269 17.05 8.91 -3.18
CA GLU A 269 18.13 8.52 -4.08
C GLU A 269 19.48 8.38 -3.34
N ASP A 270 19.85 9.35 -2.49
CA ASP A 270 21.02 9.26 -1.59
C ASP A 270 21.08 7.92 -0.83
N VAL A 271 19.98 7.55 -0.15
CA VAL A 271 19.93 6.36 0.72
C VAL A 271 19.84 5.07 -0.09
N LEU A 272 19.12 5.09 -1.22
CA LEU A 272 19.01 3.96 -2.12
C LEU A 272 20.35 3.63 -2.79
N ALA A 273 21.10 4.64 -3.24
CA ALA A 273 22.42 4.49 -3.82
C ALA A 273 23.39 3.83 -2.83
N LEU A 274 23.44 4.28 -1.57
CA LEU A 274 24.27 3.65 -0.53
C LEU A 274 23.96 2.15 -0.37
N HIS A 275 22.69 1.76 -0.36
CA HIS A 275 22.30 0.34 -0.24
C HIS A 275 22.59 -0.46 -1.52
N GLN A 276 22.48 0.17 -2.69
CA GLN A 276 22.88 -0.44 -3.96
C GLN A 276 24.38 -0.67 -4.03
N GLU A 277 25.21 0.28 -3.57
CA GLU A 277 26.67 0.11 -3.50
C GLU A 277 27.09 -1.02 -2.55
N ILE A 278 26.46 -1.11 -1.37
CA ILE A 278 26.66 -2.25 -0.43
C ILE A 278 26.29 -3.57 -1.11
N ALA A 279 25.10 -3.64 -1.74
CA ALA A 279 24.64 -4.86 -2.41
C ALA A 279 25.56 -5.25 -3.59
N SER A 280 26.04 -4.28 -4.35
CA SER A 280 26.94 -4.50 -5.50
C SER A 280 28.32 -5.01 -5.05
N ALA A 281 28.86 -4.48 -3.95
CA ALA A 281 30.10 -4.98 -3.37
C ALA A 281 29.96 -6.44 -2.91
N ILE A 282 28.89 -6.77 -2.16
CA ILE A 282 28.62 -8.16 -1.73
C ILE A 282 28.44 -9.10 -2.94
N GLN A 283 27.82 -8.63 -4.02
CA GLN A 283 27.64 -9.41 -5.26
C GLN A 283 28.92 -9.56 -6.10
N ALA A 284 29.94 -8.72 -5.87
CA ALA A 284 31.21 -8.78 -6.57
C ALA A 284 32.18 -9.84 -5.99
N ILE A 285 31.88 -10.40 -4.82
CA ILE A 285 32.71 -11.45 -4.19
C ILE A 285 32.58 -12.76 -4.99
N GLU A 286 33.65 -13.16 -5.66
CA GLU A 286 33.78 -14.43 -6.37
C GLU A 286 34.63 -15.43 -5.54
N PRO A 287 34.03 -16.48 -4.94
CA PRO A 287 34.75 -17.42 -4.07
C PRO A 287 35.89 -18.18 -4.75
N ALA A 288 35.88 -18.27 -6.08
CA ALA A 288 36.93 -18.94 -6.85
C ALA A 288 38.22 -18.11 -6.96
N THR A 289 38.14 -16.78 -6.82
CA THR A 289 39.26 -15.85 -7.04
C THR A 289 39.67 -15.04 -5.79
N GLU A 290 38.95 -15.18 -4.68
CA GLU A 290 39.27 -14.58 -3.36
C GLU A 290 40.75 -14.75 -2.96
N TYR A 291 41.30 -15.96 -3.15
CA TYR A 291 42.68 -16.28 -2.78
C TYR A 291 43.70 -16.05 -3.90
N SER A 292 43.30 -15.62 -5.10
CA SER A 292 44.21 -15.53 -6.25
C SER A 292 45.34 -14.51 -6.03
N SER A 293 45.04 -13.37 -5.41
CA SER A 293 46.03 -12.35 -5.04
C SER A 293 47.04 -12.87 -4.01
N PHE A 294 46.54 -13.57 -2.98
CA PHE A 294 47.35 -14.20 -1.93
C PHE A 294 48.26 -15.32 -2.48
N ILE A 295 47.71 -16.20 -3.33
CA ILE A 295 48.47 -17.25 -4.01
C ILE A 295 49.55 -16.63 -4.91
N GLN A 296 49.23 -15.56 -5.64
CA GLN A 296 50.20 -14.88 -6.51
C GLN A 296 51.36 -14.25 -5.72
N SER A 297 51.12 -13.68 -4.54
CA SER A 297 52.17 -13.09 -3.69
C SER A 297 52.99 -14.13 -2.90
N HIS A 298 52.42 -15.30 -2.62
CA HIS A 298 53.07 -16.38 -1.85
C HIS A 298 53.45 -17.61 -2.70
N ARG A 299 53.55 -17.45 -4.03
CA ARG A 299 53.94 -18.55 -4.94
C ARG A 299 55.44 -18.82 -4.92
N TYR A 300 55.90 -19.59 -3.94
CA TYR A 300 57.22 -20.20 -3.98
C TYR A 300 57.33 -21.22 -5.13
N GLY A 301 58.53 -21.38 -5.69
CA GLY A 301 58.80 -22.41 -6.69
C GLY A 301 58.71 -23.80 -6.07
N SER A 302 57.96 -24.71 -6.69
CA SER A 302 57.94 -26.11 -6.27
C SER A 302 59.16 -26.82 -6.85
N GLU A 303 60.25 -26.81 -6.08
CA GLU A 303 61.35 -27.75 -6.29
C GLU A 303 60.83 -29.16 -5.93
N VAL A 304 60.47 -29.93 -6.95
CA VAL A 304 60.20 -31.36 -6.79
C VAL A 304 61.53 -32.02 -6.42
N PRO A 305 61.62 -32.74 -5.28
CA PRO A 305 62.85 -33.44 -4.92
C PRO A 305 63.26 -34.42 -6.03
N PRO A 306 64.57 -34.62 -6.28
CA PRO A 306 65.02 -35.54 -7.30
C PRO A 306 64.43 -36.94 -7.04
N ALA A 307 63.84 -37.54 -8.08
CA ALA A 307 63.28 -38.88 -7.99
C ALA A 307 64.39 -39.89 -7.68
N VAL A 308 64.08 -40.88 -6.84
CA VAL A 308 65.02 -41.96 -6.51
C VAL A 308 65.27 -42.80 -7.75
N SER A 309 66.50 -42.77 -8.25
CA SER A 309 67.01 -43.69 -9.27
C SER A 309 67.64 -44.92 -8.63
N PHE A 310 67.94 -45.94 -9.44
CA PHE A 310 68.87 -46.99 -9.03
C PHE A 310 70.25 -46.38 -8.78
N ASP A 311 70.95 -46.81 -7.72
CA ASP A 311 72.28 -46.32 -7.39
C ASP A 311 73.33 -47.21 -8.07
N GLU A 312 73.86 -46.72 -9.20
CA GLU A 312 74.82 -47.46 -10.04
C GLU A 312 76.13 -47.78 -9.29
N SER A 313 76.48 -47.02 -8.23
CA SER A 313 77.70 -47.28 -7.44
C SER A 313 77.65 -48.61 -6.69
N LEU A 314 76.45 -49.15 -6.45
CA LEU A 314 76.25 -50.47 -5.82
C LEU A 314 76.69 -51.65 -6.70
N LEU A 315 77.01 -51.41 -7.99
CA LEU A 315 77.46 -52.44 -8.93
C LEU A 315 78.98 -52.40 -9.22
N GLU A 316 79.72 -51.45 -8.65
CA GLU A 316 81.16 -51.24 -8.95
C GLU A 316 82.05 -52.46 -8.63
N GLU A 317 81.63 -53.32 -7.69
CA GLU A 317 82.34 -54.56 -7.32
C GLU A 317 81.69 -55.84 -7.89
N THR A 318 80.70 -55.74 -8.79
CA THR A 318 79.94 -56.91 -9.31
C THR A 318 80.11 -57.13 -10.81
N GLU A 319 80.57 -58.31 -11.21
CA GLU A 319 80.66 -58.70 -12.63
C GLU A 319 79.29 -59.16 -13.16
N GLY A 320 78.84 -58.58 -14.27
CA GLY A 320 77.72 -59.11 -15.07
C GLY A 320 76.30 -58.69 -14.65
N LEU A 321 76.14 -57.71 -13.75
CA LEU A 321 74.83 -57.13 -13.40
C LEU A 321 74.57 -55.82 -14.14
N ALA A 322 73.31 -55.57 -14.54
CA ALA A 322 72.88 -54.34 -15.20
C ALA A 322 72.10 -53.41 -14.24
N PRO A 323 72.33 -52.08 -14.27
CA PRO A 323 71.69 -51.14 -13.35
C PRO A 323 70.18 -51.06 -13.58
N GLY A 324 69.41 -51.26 -12.51
CA GLY A 324 67.95 -51.21 -12.53
C GLY A 324 67.23 -52.45 -13.09
N GLU A 325 67.94 -53.47 -13.57
CA GLU A 325 67.35 -54.71 -14.07
C GLU A 325 67.29 -55.82 -12.99
N LEU A 326 66.36 -56.76 -13.15
CA LEU A 326 66.25 -57.94 -12.28
C LEU A 326 67.13 -59.08 -12.82
N GLN A 327 68.05 -59.59 -12.01
CA GLN A 327 68.88 -60.72 -12.38
C GLN A 327 68.08 -62.03 -12.34
N LEU A 328 67.92 -62.68 -13.50
CA LEU A 328 67.19 -63.95 -13.64
C LEU A 328 68.15 -65.07 -14.09
N ASN A 329 68.54 -65.92 -13.15
CA ASN A 329 69.43 -67.07 -13.37
C ASN A 329 68.99 -68.29 -12.54
N GLU A 330 69.75 -69.39 -12.62
CA GLU A 330 69.49 -70.63 -11.88
C GLU A 330 69.35 -70.46 -10.35
N LEU A 331 69.93 -69.39 -9.77
CA LEU A 331 69.90 -69.11 -8.33
C LEU A 331 68.75 -68.19 -7.90
N THR A 332 68.18 -67.41 -8.84
CA THR A 332 67.15 -66.41 -8.53
C THR A 332 65.74 -66.76 -9.02
N VAL A 333 65.60 -67.65 -10.01
CA VAL A 333 64.32 -67.93 -10.69
C VAL A 333 63.15 -68.27 -9.75
N GLU A 334 63.34 -69.16 -8.77
CA GLU A 334 62.28 -69.52 -7.81
C GLU A 334 61.90 -68.33 -6.90
N SER A 335 62.89 -67.52 -6.51
CA SER A 335 62.69 -66.33 -5.68
C SER A 335 61.95 -65.22 -6.43
N VAL A 336 62.25 -65.04 -7.72
CA VAL A 336 61.56 -64.08 -8.61
C VAL A 336 60.11 -64.53 -8.86
N GLN A 337 59.87 -65.82 -9.07
CA GLN A 337 58.51 -66.38 -9.21
C GLN A 337 57.68 -66.25 -7.92
N HIS A 338 58.26 -66.54 -6.75
CA HIS A 338 57.61 -66.30 -5.45
C HIS A 338 57.30 -64.81 -5.24
N SER A 339 58.24 -63.93 -5.61
CA SER A 339 58.06 -62.47 -5.51
C SER A 339 56.95 -61.95 -6.41
N LEU A 340 56.85 -62.44 -7.66
CA LEU A 340 55.73 -62.11 -8.56
C LEU A 340 54.39 -62.54 -7.94
N THR A 341 54.30 -63.77 -7.44
CA THR A 341 53.07 -64.30 -6.83
C THR A 341 52.62 -63.44 -5.64
N SER A 342 53.55 -63.07 -4.75
CA SER A 342 53.28 -62.20 -3.60
C SER A 342 52.83 -60.79 -4.01
N VAL A 343 53.42 -60.22 -5.07
CA VAL A 343 53.04 -58.89 -5.58
C VAL A 343 51.68 -58.93 -6.29
N GLU A 344 51.32 -60.03 -6.95
CA GLU A 344 49.99 -60.19 -7.55
C GLU A 344 48.87 -60.34 -6.50
N GLU A 345 49.12 -61.05 -5.39
CA GLU A 345 48.19 -61.11 -4.25
C GLU A 345 48.00 -59.72 -3.58
N GLU A 346 49.09 -58.99 -3.31
CA GLU A 346 49.02 -57.62 -2.78
C GLU A 346 48.31 -56.65 -3.74
N LEU A 347 48.56 -56.77 -5.05
CA LEU A 347 47.92 -55.94 -6.08
C LEU A 347 46.42 -56.22 -6.21
N ALA A 348 45.98 -57.47 -6.05
CA ALA A 348 44.57 -57.82 -6.00
C ALA A 348 43.88 -57.15 -4.81
N ALA A 349 44.43 -57.28 -3.60
CA ALA A 349 43.90 -56.65 -2.39
C ALA A 349 43.88 -55.11 -2.49
N ALA A 350 44.94 -54.49 -3.03
CA ALA A 350 44.99 -53.06 -3.29
C ALA A 350 43.91 -52.60 -4.29
N THR A 351 43.58 -53.45 -5.27
CA THR A 351 42.56 -53.15 -6.29
C THR A 351 41.14 -53.23 -5.74
N GLU A 352 40.83 -54.20 -4.88
CA GLU A 352 39.55 -54.20 -4.15
C GLU A 352 39.42 -52.98 -3.22
N ALA A 353 40.51 -52.55 -2.58
CA ALA A 353 40.53 -51.38 -1.71
C ALA A 353 40.30 -50.05 -2.47
N VAL A 354 40.75 -49.94 -3.73
CA VAL A 354 40.43 -48.82 -4.63
C VAL A 354 38.95 -48.84 -5.00
N ASN A 355 38.47 -49.93 -5.61
CA ASN A 355 37.08 -50.07 -6.08
C ASN A 355 36.07 -49.84 -4.94
N GLY A 356 36.36 -50.41 -3.76
CA GLY A 356 35.56 -50.29 -2.55
C GLY A 356 35.62 -48.91 -1.87
N LYS A 357 36.47 -47.98 -2.34
CA LYS A 357 36.50 -46.56 -1.94
C LYS A 357 35.80 -45.67 -2.96
N GLU A 358 36.02 -45.89 -4.26
CA GLU A 358 35.34 -45.14 -5.34
C GLU A 358 33.82 -45.15 -5.18
N GLN A 359 33.24 -46.31 -4.83
CA GLN A 359 31.80 -46.46 -4.60
C GLN A 359 31.24 -45.67 -3.40
N ARG A 360 32.06 -45.05 -2.54
CA ARG A 360 31.61 -44.34 -1.33
C ARG A 360 31.45 -42.82 -1.48
N GLY A 361 31.90 -42.24 -2.59
CA GLY A 361 31.43 -40.94 -3.09
C GLY A 361 31.48 -39.73 -2.13
N LEU A 362 32.49 -39.64 -1.25
CA LEU A 362 32.64 -38.54 -0.28
C LEU A 362 34.06 -37.94 -0.31
N GLN A 363 34.14 -36.63 -0.06
CA GLN A 363 35.37 -35.84 -0.28
C GLN A 363 36.56 -36.27 0.60
N GLU A 364 36.31 -36.70 1.84
CA GLU A 364 37.34 -37.28 2.73
C GLU A 364 37.93 -38.60 2.18
N VAL A 365 37.17 -39.33 1.36
CA VAL A 365 37.63 -40.56 0.72
C VAL A 365 38.58 -40.25 -0.44
N GLN A 366 38.51 -39.07 -1.06
CA GLN A 366 39.28 -38.76 -2.27
C GLN A 366 40.79 -38.72 -2.03
N GLN A 367 41.26 -38.06 -0.95
CA GLN A 367 42.69 -38.09 -0.59
C GLN A 367 43.15 -39.51 -0.19
N GLN A 368 42.26 -40.30 0.44
CA GLN A 368 42.52 -41.70 0.77
C GLN A 368 42.45 -42.64 -0.44
N LEU A 369 41.82 -42.22 -1.53
CA LEU A 369 41.72 -42.91 -2.81
C LEU A 369 42.98 -42.64 -3.64
N GLU A 370 43.43 -41.39 -3.74
CA GLU A 370 44.71 -41.00 -4.35
C GLU A 370 45.88 -41.77 -3.71
N GLY A 371 45.91 -41.90 -2.38
CA GLY A 371 46.88 -42.74 -1.68
C GLY A 371 46.81 -44.24 -2.06
N CYS A 372 45.60 -44.79 -2.23
CA CYS A 372 45.43 -46.18 -2.67
C CYS A 372 45.77 -46.39 -4.15
N LEU A 373 45.47 -45.42 -5.02
CA LEU A 373 45.85 -45.43 -6.44
C LEU A 373 47.37 -45.37 -6.60
N CYS A 374 48.06 -44.57 -5.78
CA CYS A 374 49.52 -44.53 -5.73
C CYS A 374 50.12 -45.90 -5.32
N ALA A 375 49.59 -46.53 -4.27
CA ALA A 375 50.01 -47.86 -3.84
C ALA A 375 49.73 -48.94 -4.92
N GLN A 376 48.57 -48.89 -5.57
CA GLN A 376 48.20 -49.78 -6.66
C GLN A 376 49.12 -49.59 -7.88
N ALA A 377 49.46 -48.35 -8.24
CA ALA A 377 50.38 -48.04 -9.33
C ALA A 377 51.80 -48.54 -9.06
N LYS A 378 52.30 -48.41 -7.82
CA LYS A 378 53.58 -48.98 -7.39
C LYS A 378 53.59 -50.51 -7.57
N LEU A 379 52.58 -51.21 -7.05
CA LEU A 379 52.48 -52.67 -7.13
C LEU A 379 52.36 -53.16 -8.58
N ARG A 380 51.63 -52.43 -9.45
CA ARG A 380 51.63 -52.70 -10.90
C ARG A 380 53.04 -52.58 -11.49
N ALA A 381 53.75 -51.48 -11.29
CA ALA A 381 55.09 -51.31 -11.84
C ALA A 381 56.08 -52.41 -11.39
N GLN A 382 55.96 -52.89 -10.15
CA GLN A 382 56.75 -54.02 -9.65
C GLN A 382 56.35 -55.35 -10.32
N ARG A 383 55.04 -55.63 -10.44
CA ARG A 383 54.52 -56.82 -11.15
C ARG A 383 54.96 -56.83 -12.61
N ASP A 384 54.84 -55.69 -13.29
CA ASP A 384 55.13 -55.54 -14.71
C ASP A 384 56.59 -55.91 -15.01
N LEU A 385 57.54 -55.37 -14.23
CA LEU A 385 58.97 -55.68 -14.33
C LEU A 385 59.29 -57.16 -14.03
N LEU A 386 58.65 -57.73 -12.99
CA LEU A 386 58.82 -59.15 -12.61
C LEU A 386 58.30 -60.10 -13.70
N ALA A 387 57.11 -59.80 -14.26
CA ALA A 387 56.46 -60.60 -15.29
C ALA A 387 57.13 -60.45 -16.67
N GLU A 388 57.65 -59.26 -17.00
CA GLU A 388 58.41 -59.03 -18.24
C GLU A 388 59.71 -59.85 -18.24
N LYS A 389 60.51 -59.80 -17.16
CA LYS A 389 61.74 -60.58 -17.06
C LYS A 389 61.52 -62.10 -17.01
N LEU A 390 60.45 -62.58 -16.36
CA LEU A 390 60.07 -64.00 -16.47
C LEU A 390 59.55 -64.37 -17.87
N GLY A 391 58.94 -63.41 -18.58
CA GLY A 391 58.51 -63.56 -19.98
C GLY A 391 59.68 -63.65 -20.97
N GLU A 392 60.77 -62.93 -20.74
CA GLU A 392 62.02 -63.02 -21.53
C GLU A 392 62.63 -64.45 -21.50
N LEU A 393 62.51 -65.17 -20.38
CA LEU A 393 62.99 -66.55 -20.24
C LEU A 393 62.07 -67.58 -20.94
N GLY A 394 60.76 -67.35 -20.90
CA GLY A 394 59.76 -68.16 -21.59
C GLY A 394 59.76 -69.64 -21.19
N ALA A 395 60.22 -70.50 -22.09
CA ALA A 395 60.33 -71.96 -21.89
C ALA A 395 61.78 -72.47 -21.96
N GLY A 396 62.77 -71.58 -21.83
CA GLY A 396 64.18 -71.94 -21.73
C GLY A 396 64.58 -72.37 -20.33
N GLU A 397 65.72 -73.08 -20.22
CA GLU A 397 66.37 -73.31 -18.93
C GLU A 397 67.01 -71.98 -18.43
N PRO A 398 67.03 -71.70 -17.11
CA PRO A 398 67.66 -70.50 -16.56
C PRO A 398 69.13 -70.40 -16.95
N LEU A 399 69.61 -69.18 -17.18
CA LEU A 399 71.03 -68.96 -17.47
C LEU A 399 71.92 -69.43 -16.30
N PRO A 400 73.03 -70.13 -16.55
CA PRO A 400 74.00 -70.47 -15.52
C PRO A 400 74.63 -69.21 -14.91
N ALA A 401 74.98 -69.27 -13.62
CA ALA A 401 75.42 -68.11 -12.86
C ALA A 401 76.79 -67.52 -13.25
N LEU A 402 77.57 -68.16 -14.13
CA LEU A 402 78.92 -67.74 -14.53
C LEU A 402 79.20 -67.99 -16.03
N PRO A 403 79.37 -66.94 -16.86
CA PRO A 403 79.92 -67.04 -18.21
C PRO A 403 81.46 -66.95 -18.18
N LEU A 404 82.16 -67.95 -18.74
CA LEU A 404 83.62 -67.93 -18.83
C LEU A 404 84.12 -67.15 -20.06
N GLN A 405 84.54 -65.89 -19.81
CA GLN A 405 85.73 -65.22 -20.34
C GLN A 405 85.99 -65.15 -21.87
N GLU A 406 86.13 -63.92 -22.41
CA GLU A 406 87.29 -63.53 -23.24
C GLU A 406 87.45 -61.99 -23.41
N ASP A 407 88.69 -61.52 -23.60
CA ASP A 407 89.07 -60.09 -23.67
C ASP A 407 88.80 -59.41 -25.02
N ARG A 408 88.50 -58.09 -25.02
CA ARG A 408 89.31 -57.01 -25.68
C ARG A 408 88.69 -55.59 -25.72
N GLN A 409 89.24 -54.70 -24.87
CA GLN A 409 89.86 -53.41 -25.22
C GLN A 409 89.27 -52.46 -26.30
N SER A 410 88.86 -51.24 -25.87
CA SER A 410 89.47 -49.91 -26.22
C SER A 410 88.61 -48.77 -26.82
N VAL A 411 88.18 -47.86 -25.91
CA VAL A 411 88.26 -46.36 -25.90
C VAL A 411 88.14 -45.46 -27.16
N SER A 412 87.23 -44.46 -27.09
CA SER A 412 87.40 -43.00 -27.42
C SER A 412 86.05 -42.29 -27.15
N SER A 413 85.84 -41.28 -26.27
CA SER A 413 86.24 -39.84 -26.30
C SER A 413 85.96 -39.11 -27.64
N THR A 414 85.48 -37.85 -27.77
CA THR A 414 85.40 -36.63 -26.91
C THR A 414 84.20 -35.74 -27.39
N VAL A 415 83.38 -35.04 -26.59
CA VAL A 415 83.52 -33.73 -25.85
C VAL A 415 83.40 -32.41 -26.67
N SER A 416 82.34 -31.61 -26.40
CA SER A 416 82.20 -30.12 -26.53
C SER A 416 82.19 -29.43 -27.92
N PRO A 417 81.86 -28.11 -28.06
CA PRO A 417 81.10 -27.16 -27.20
C PRO A 417 80.00 -26.31 -27.93
N ALA A 418 79.40 -25.33 -27.23
CA ALA A 418 78.61 -24.18 -27.76
C ALA A 418 79.55 -22.98 -28.15
N PRO A 419 79.20 -21.66 -28.24
CA PRO A 419 77.91 -20.92 -28.04
C PRO A 419 77.67 -19.68 -28.99
N LEU A 420 76.80 -18.74 -28.57
CA LEU A 420 76.76 -17.27 -28.82
C LEU A 420 75.80 -16.61 -29.87
N CYS A 421 75.00 -15.66 -29.35
CA CYS A 421 74.30 -14.56 -30.04
C CYS A 421 75.28 -13.40 -30.37
N PRO A 422 74.97 -12.33 -31.17
CA PRO A 422 73.88 -11.34 -30.89
C PRO A 422 73.29 -10.49 -32.08
N GLY A 423 72.29 -9.61 -31.82
CA GLY A 423 72.34 -8.23 -32.40
C GLY A 423 71.10 -7.45 -32.90
N ARG A 424 70.41 -6.72 -32.00
CA ARG A 424 70.01 -5.27 -32.10
C ARG A 424 69.04 -4.66 -33.17
N ARG A 425 68.15 -3.77 -32.64
CA ARG A 425 67.61 -2.47 -33.18
C ARG A 425 66.48 -2.54 -34.25
N ARG A 426 65.61 -1.54 -34.48
CA ARG A 426 65.42 -0.09 -34.05
C ARG A 426 63.90 0.28 -34.20
N ASP A 427 63.25 1.42 -33.84
CA ASP A 427 63.45 2.72 -33.13
C ASP A 427 62.03 3.17 -32.58
N GLY A 428 61.56 4.40 -32.26
CA GLY A 428 62.08 5.79 -32.20
C GLY A 428 60.98 6.89 -32.24
N ALA A 429 61.19 8.07 -31.61
CA ALA A 429 60.52 9.40 -31.80
C ALA A 429 59.02 9.63 -31.41
N HIS A 430 58.49 10.85 -31.10
CA HIS A 430 58.98 12.08 -30.41
C HIS A 430 57.85 13.15 -30.15
N GLY A 431 58.01 14.05 -29.14
CA GLY A 431 57.27 15.35 -28.95
C GLY A 431 56.22 15.36 -27.79
N ALA A 432 56.08 16.31 -26.83
CA ALA A 432 56.43 17.74 -26.59
C ALA A 432 55.39 18.76 -27.17
N TRP A 433 54.94 19.87 -26.53
CA TRP A 433 55.50 20.83 -25.52
C TRP A 433 54.47 21.30 -24.42
N GLY A 434 54.88 22.20 -23.49
CA GLY A 434 54.10 22.74 -22.32
C GLY A 434 53.01 23.81 -22.63
N GLY A 435 52.55 24.70 -21.70
CA GLY A 435 52.88 24.96 -20.28
C GLY A 435 52.22 26.26 -19.72
N THR A 436 52.61 26.70 -18.50
CA THR A 436 52.26 27.97 -17.77
C THR A 436 50.94 28.08 -16.96
N GLN A 437 50.91 29.02 -15.99
CA GLN A 437 49.85 29.35 -15.01
C GLN A 437 49.54 30.87 -15.02
N GLY A 438 48.40 31.30 -14.46
CA GLY A 438 48.05 32.72 -14.25
C GLY A 438 46.91 32.91 -13.24
N SER A 439 46.80 34.09 -12.63
CA SER A 439 45.94 34.37 -11.46
C SER A 439 45.05 35.61 -11.61
N GLY A 440 44.00 35.76 -10.77
CA GLY A 440 43.28 37.03 -10.60
C GLY A 440 41.82 36.93 -10.13
N ALA A 441 41.42 37.85 -9.24
CA ALA A 441 40.03 38.13 -8.86
C ALA A 441 39.83 39.66 -8.80
N PRO A 442 38.59 40.18 -8.92
CA PRO A 442 38.09 41.06 -7.83
C PRO A 442 36.55 40.97 -7.60
N ARG A 443 35.96 42.01 -6.99
CA ARG A 443 34.65 42.05 -6.33
C ARG A 443 33.60 42.95 -7.01
N GLN A 444 32.33 42.66 -6.69
CA GLN A 444 31.19 43.58 -6.46
C GLN A 444 30.69 44.51 -7.59
N HIS A 445 29.36 44.62 -7.71
CA HIS A 445 28.68 45.92 -7.78
C HIS A 445 27.22 45.82 -7.26
N THR A 446 26.65 46.96 -6.87
CA THR A 446 25.26 47.10 -6.38
C THR A 446 24.42 47.96 -7.33
N ALA A 447 23.09 47.81 -7.27
CA ALA A 447 22.12 48.65 -7.99
C ALA A 447 20.99 49.09 -7.04
N ARG A 448 20.36 50.23 -7.35
CA ARG A 448 19.43 50.96 -6.48
C ARG A 448 18.25 51.48 -7.30
N ALA A 449 17.02 51.37 -6.77
CA ALA A 449 15.81 51.94 -7.35
C ALA A 449 15.07 52.82 -6.32
N SER A 450 14.28 53.76 -6.81
CA SER A 450 13.63 54.83 -6.03
C SER A 450 12.10 54.64 -5.96
N PRO A 451 11.40 55.26 -5.00
CA PRO A 451 9.99 54.95 -4.73
C PRO A 451 9.01 55.68 -5.65
N GLN A 452 7.78 55.15 -5.73
CA GLN A 452 6.57 55.89 -6.10
C GLN A 452 5.58 55.88 -4.92
N GLU A 453 4.73 56.89 -4.88
CA GLU A 453 3.80 57.16 -3.79
C GLU A 453 2.48 56.40 -3.96
N GLN A 454 1.88 55.94 -2.86
CA GLN A 454 0.44 55.65 -2.81
C GLN A 454 -0.10 55.74 -1.38
N GLU A 455 -1.42 55.92 -1.27
CA GLU A 455 -2.03 56.66 -0.17
C GLU A 455 -2.34 55.84 1.09
N ARG A 456 -2.45 56.52 2.23
CA ARG A 456 -2.75 55.90 3.52
C ARG A 456 -4.23 55.52 3.64
N SER A 457 -4.51 54.22 3.55
CA SER A 457 -5.67 53.60 4.22
C SER A 457 -5.21 52.81 5.45
N GLY A 458 -5.97 52.87 6.54
CA GLY A 458 -5.61 52.21 7.81
C GLY A 458 -5.90 50.72 7.78
N ALA A 459 -4.89 49.90 7.45
CA ALA A 459 -5.02 48.44 7.44
C ALA A 459 -5.43 47.89 8.82
N THR A 460 -6.36 46.93 8.81
CA THR A 460 -6.85 46.28 10.02
C THR A 460 -5.85 45.28 10.57
N THR A 461 -5.91 44.98 11.88
CA THR A 461 -5.03 44.02 12.56
C THR A 461 -5.03 42.63 11.90
N LEU A 462 -6.14 42.26 11.24
CA LEU A 462 -6.31 40.98 10.56
C LEU A 462 -5.59 40.96 9.19
N GLU A 463 -5.54 42.10 8.48
CA GLU A 463 -4.76 42.27 7.25
C GLU A 463 -3.26 42.30 7.55
N THR A 464 -2.84 42.90 8.66
CA THR A 464 -1.44 42.82 9.13
C THR A 464 -1.01 41.37 9.35
N LEU A 465 -1.87 40.53 9.95
CA LEU A 465 -1.59 39.10 10.12
C LEU A 465 -1.59 38.34 8.79
N LYS A 466 -2.52 38.66 7.86
CA LYS A 466 -2.52 38.11 6.49
C LYS A 466 -1.19 38.38 5.78
N ASN A 467 -0.72 39.63 5.83
CA ASN A 467 0.52 40.07 5.21
C ASN A 467 1.76 39.46 5.89
N HIS A 468 1.69 39.15 7.19
CA HIS A 468 2.74 38.39 7.88
C HIS A 468 2.86 36.97 7.34
N ILE A 469 1.74 36.26 7.23
CA ILE A 469 1.67 34.88 6.73
C ILE A 469 2.15 34.81 5.26
N THR A 470 1.66 35.68 4.38
CA THR A 470 2.11 35.70 2.97
C THR A 470 3.56 36.15 2.81
N GLY A 471 4.06 37.05 3.68
CA GLY A 471 5.44 37.52 3.68
C GLY A 471 6.46 36.48 4.17
N ILE A 472 6.10 35.65 5.15
CA ILE A 472 6.94 34.54 5.63
C ILE A 472 6.91 33.37 4.65
N PHE A 473 5.73 33.03 4.13
CA PHE A 473 5.50 31.87 3.28
C PHE A 473 5.35 32.23 1.79
N SER A 474 6.14 33.21 1.33
CA SER A 474 6.28 33.49 -0.10
C SER A 474 6.95 32.31 -0.82
N PRO A 475 6.34 31.73 -1.87
CA PRO A 475 6.86 30.54 -2.53
C PRO A 475 8.17 30.85 -3.27
N LYS A 476 9.28 30.28 -2.78
CA LYS A 476 10.53 30.20 -3.54
C LYS A 476 10.49 28.95 -4.42
N TYR A 477 10.85 29.13 -5.68
CA TYR A 477 10.86 28.16 -6.78
C TYR A 477 9.49 27.84 -7.40
N SER A 478 9.51 27.86 -8.74
CA SER A 478 8.58 27.12 -9.60
C SER A 478 8.82 25.61 -9.45
N LEU A 479 7.85 24.80 -9.88
CA LEU A 479 7.96 23.33 -9.89
C LEU A 479 9.26 22.88 -10.57
N PRO A 480 10.07 21.99 -9.96
CA PRO A 480 11.04 21.22 -10.72
C PRO A 480 10.31 20.31 -11.72
N PRO A 481 10.96 19.90 -12.83
CA PRO A 481 10.38 18.89 -13.72
C PRO A 481 10.15 17.58 -12.95
N PRO A 482 9.15 16.77 -13.33
CA PRO A 482 8.95 15.46 -12.73
C PRO A 482 10.20 14.58 -12.95
N VAL A 483 10.53 13.76 -11.94
CA VAL A 483 11.55 12.71 -12.04
C VAL A 483 11.28 11.87 -13.29
N PRO A 484 12.30 11.53 -14.11
CA PRO A 484 12.10 10.70 -15.29
C PRO A 484 11.38 9.40 -14.93
N LEU A 485 10.20 9.20 -15.51
CA LEU A 485 9.50 7.93 -15.41
C LEU A 485 10.40 6.85 -16.03
N ILE A 486 10.72 5.81 -15.26
CA ILE A 486 11.35 4.59 -15.79
C ILE A 486 10.51 4.14 -16.99
N PRO A 487 11.08 4.06 -18.21
CA PRO A 487 10.37 3.68 -19.42
C PRO A 487 9.55 2.40 -19.18
N GLU A 488 8.31 2.35 -19.66
CA GLU A 488 7.36 1.29 -19.27
C GLU A 488 7.95 -0.10 -19.49
N VAL A 489 8.68 -0.31 -20.59
CA VAL A 489 9.37 -1.56 -20.94
C VAL A 489 10.47 -1.98 -19.95
N GLN A 490 11.11 -1.04 -19.25
CA GLN A 490 12.15 -1.33 -18.25
C GLN A 490 11.56 -1.75 -16.90
N LYS A 491 10.24 -1.58 -16.68
CA LYS A 491 9.60 -2.01 -15.43
C LYS A 491 9.48 -3.55 -15.37
N PRO A 492 9.70 -4.18 -14.20
CA PRO A 492 9.49 -5.62 -14.01
C PRO A 492 8.10 -6.09 -14.46
N LEU A 493 8.01 -7.32 -14.98
CA LEU A 493 6.77 -7.87 -15.56
C LEU A 493 5.55 -7.74 -14.63
N CYS A 494 5.72 -7.93 -13.32
CA CYS A 494 4.64 -7.79 -12.33
C CYS A 494 4.02 -6.38 -12.29
N GLN A 495 4.81 -5.33 -12.57
CA GLN A 495 4.38 -3.94 -12.57
C GLN A 495 3.68 -3.53 -13.88
N GLN A 496 3.90 -4.27 -14.99
CA GLN A 496 3.30 -3.97 -16.29
C GLN A 496 1.78 -3.90 -16.20
N VAL A 497 1.18 -2.85 -16.79
CA VAL A 497 -0.28 -2.66 -16.76
C VAL A 497 -1.05 -3.82 -17.41
N TRP A 498 -0.45 -4.47 -18.41
CA TRP A 498 -1.00 -5.59 -19.18
C TRP A 498 -0.61 -6.99 -18.64
N TYR A 499 0.02 -7.07 -17.46
CA TYR A 499 0.29 -8.34 -16.78
C TYR A 499 -0.75 -8.64 -15.69
N HIS A 500 -1.61 -9.62 -15.94
CA HIS A 500 -2.77 -9.98 -15.10
C HIS A 500 -2.55 -11.20 -14.19
N GLY A 501 -1.31 -11.70 -14.09
CA GLY A 501 -0.96 -12.77 -13.15
C GLY A 501 -1.70 -14.09 -13.37
N ALA A 502 -2.27 -14.67 -12.31
CA ALA A 502 -2.86 -16.01 -12.31
C ALA A 502 -4.31 -16.08 -12.85
N ILE A 503 -4.77 -15.05 -13.59
CA ILE A 503 -6.15 -14.89 -14.08
C ILE A 503 -6.68 -16.12 -14.87
N PRO A 504 -7.89 -16.64 -14.56
CA PRO A 504 -8.48 -17.77 -15.28
C PRO A 504 -8.78 -17.45 -16.76
N ARG A 505 -8.77 -18.49 -17.62
CA ARG A 505 -9.09 -18.34 -19.05
C ARG A 505 -10.49 -17.77 -19.32
N SER A 506 -11.46 -18.01 -18.43
CA SER A 506 -12.81 -17.43 -18.54
C SER A 506 -12.77 -15.91 -18.53
N GLU A 507 -12.08 -15.31 -17.57
CA GLU A 507 -11.98 -13.85 -17.47
C GLU A 507 -11.15 -13.25 -18.61
N VAL A 508 -10.17 -14.00 -19.15
CA VAL A 508 -9.40 -13.57 -20.33
C VAL A 508 -10.30 -13.41 -21.56
N GLN A 509 -11.29 -14.28 -21.75
CA GLN A 509 -12.26 -14.16 -22.86
C GLN A 509 -13.13 -12.89 -22.73
N GLU A 510 -13.31 -12.39 -21.51
CA GLU A 510 -14.21 -11.26 -21.19
C GLU A 510 -13.45 -9.92 -21.23
N LEU A 511 -12.14 -9.95 -21.01
CA LEU A 511 -11.25 -8.78 -21.05
C LEU A 511 -10.77 -8.43 -22.46
N LEU A 512 -10.74 -9.38 -23.40
CA LEU A 512 -10.28 -9.15 -24.77
C LEU A 512 -11.50 -8.95 -25.69
N SER A 513 -11.69 -7.74 -26.23
CA SER A 513 -12.92 -7.36 -26.96
C SER A 513 -12.72 -7.13 -28.46
N CYS A 514 -11.52 -6.71 -28.88
CA CYS A 514 -11.16 -6.37 -30.26
C CYS A 514 -10.09 -7.32 -30.79
N SER A 515 -10.07 -7.61 -32.10
CA SER A 515 -9.01 -8.43 -32.69
C SER A 515 -7.66 -7.74 -32.55
N GLY A 516 -6.65 -8.45 -32.05
CA GLY A 516 -5.35 -7.90 -31.67
C GLY A 516 -5.29 -7.30 -30.26
N ASP A 517 -6.38 -7.33 -29.48
CA ASP A 517 -6.31 -7.14 -28.02
C ASP A 517 -5.48 -8.27 -27.41
N PHE A 518 -4.58 -7.94 -26.47
CA PHE A 518 -3.79 -8.93 -25.75
C PHE A 518 -3.56 -8.61 -24.27
N LEU A 519 -3.22 -9.65 -23.52
CA LEU A 519 -2.64 -9.56 -22.18
C LEU A 519 -1.61 -10.66 -21.96
N VAL A 520 -0.74 -10.49 -20.97
CA VAL A 520 0.15 -11.56 -20.48
C VAL A 520 -0.28 -12.00 -19.10
N ARG A 521 -0.20 -13.31 -18.86
CA ARG A 521 -0.58 -13.96 -17.61
C ARG A 521 0.32 -15.16 -17.33
N GLU A 522 0.24 -15.69 -16.13
CA GLU A 522 0.83 -16.97 -15.75
C GLU A 522 -0.10 -18.14 -16.19
N SER A 523 0.45 -19.35 -16.32
CA SER A 523 -0.32 -20.57 -16.55
C SER A 523 -0.72 -21.22 -15.21
N GLN A 524 -1.95 -21.72 -15.11
CA GLN A 524 -2.37 -22.39 -13.87
C GLN A 524 -1.80 -23.81 -13.84
N GLY A 525 -1.02 -24.13 -12.81
CA GLY A 525 -0.38 -25.44 -12.62
C GLY A 525 0.98 -25.62 -13.31
N LYS A 526 1.53 -24.56 -13.93
CA LYS A 526 2.89 -24.53 -14.48
C LYS A 526 3.46 -23.11 -14.40
N GLN A 527 4.73 -22.96 -14.06
CA GLN A 527 5.45 -21.67 -14.10
C GLN A 527 5.84 -21.27 -15.55
N GLU A 528 4.84 -21.27 -16.44
CA GLU A 528 4.93 -20.86 -17.84
C GLU A 528 4.18 -19.52 -18.01
N TYR A 529 4.82 -18.52 -18.62
CA TYR A 529 4.13 -17.29 -19.01
C TYR A 529 3.36 -17.49 -20.32
N VAL A 530 2.18 -16.87 -20.43
CA VAL A 530 1.29 -17.05 -21.57
C VAL A 530 0.80 -15.69 -22.09
N LEU A 531 1.16 -15.39 -23.33
CA LEU A 531 0.57 -14.32 -24.13
C LEU A 531 -0.80 -14.77 -24.62
N SER A 532 -1.85 -14.03 -24.28
CA SER A 532 -3.24 -14.32 -24.70
C SER A 532 -3.75 -13.18 -25.59
N VAL A 533 -4.29 -13.50 -26.76
CA VAL A 533 -4.65 -12.53 -27.82
C VAL A 533 -6.00 -12.91 -28.42
N LEU A 534 -6.90 -11.95 -28.64
CA LEU A 534 -8.13 -12.22 -29.40
C LEU A 534 -7.85 -12.14 -30.91
N TRP A 535 -8.26 -13.17 -31.66
CA TRP A 535 -8.16 -13.17 -33.12
C TRP A 535 -9.28 -13.99 -33.74
N ASP A 536 -9.88 -13.51 -34.83
CA ASP A 536 -11.09 -14.07 -35.46
C ASP A 536 -12.23 -14.34 -34.45
N GLY A 537 -12.39 -13.43 -33.48
CA GLY A 537 -13.40 -13.54 -32.41
C GLY A 537 -13.15 -14.67 -31.40
N GLN A 538 -11.93 -15.24 -31.33
CA GLN A 538 -11.57 -16.32 -30.42
C GLN A 538 -10.26 -16.04 -29.66
N PRO A 539 -10.21 -16.24 -28.34
CA PRO A 539 -8.96 -16.14 -27.58
C PRO A 539 -7.96 -17.23 -28.00
N ARG A 540 -6.77 -16.79 -28.42
CA ARG A 540 -5.60 -17.64 -28.68
C ARG A 540 -4.60 -17.49 -27.54
N HIS A 541 -3.87 -18.55 -27.23
CA HIS A 541 -2.92 -18.59 -26.12
C HIS A 541 -1.57 -19.14 -26.60
N PHE A 542 -0.51 -18.38 -26.40
CA PHE A 542 0.86 -18.72 -26.79
C PHE A 542 1.74 -18.79 -25.54
N ILE A 543 2.42 -19.91 -25.32
CA ILE A 543 3.39 -20.06 -24.24
C ILE A 543 4.66 -19.31 -24.64
N ILE A 544 5.09 -18.39 -23.78
CA ILE A 544 6.37 -17.69 -23.92
C ILE A 544 7.46 -18.63 -23.41
N GLN A 545 8.39 -19.00 -24.28
CA GLN A 545 9.51 -19.86 -23.92
C GLN A 545 10.58 -19.04 -23.19
N ALA A 546 11.15 -19.61 -22.14
CA ALA A 546 12.35 -19.09 -21.47
C ALA A 546 13.49 -20.11 -21.64
N ALA A 547 14.61 -19.67 -22.18
CA ALA A 547 15.83 -20.46 -22.37
C ALA A 547 17.03 -19.50 -22.43
N ASP A 548 18.19 -19.91 -21.92
CA ASP A 548 19.42 -19.12 -22.01
C ASP A 548 19.29 -17.70 -21.40
N ASN A 549 18.46 -17.57 -20.35
CA ASN A 549 18.00 -16.29 -19.74
C ASN A 549 17.25 -15.32 -20.68
N MET A 550 16.76 -15.82 -21.82
CA MET A 550 16.04 -15.06 -22.84
C MET A 550 14.62 -15.59 -23.06
N TYR A 551 13.68 -14.66 -23.30
CA TYR A 551 12.27 -14.94 -23.57
C TYR A 551 11.97 -14.84 -25.07
N ARG A 552 11.29 -15.85 -25.64
CA ARG A 552 10.94 -15.91 -27.06
C ARG A 552 9.60 -16.62 -27.34
N LEU A 553 9.09 -16.44 -28.55
CA LEU A 553 7.90 -17.12 -29.08
C LEU A 553 8.27 -17.94 -30.33
N GLU A 554 8.43 -17.30 -31.49
CA GLU A 554 9.05 -17.87 -32.69
C GLU A 554 9.95 -16.81 -33.35
N GLY A 555 11.24 -16.76 -32.99
CA GLY A 555 12.17 -15.76 -33.50
C GLY A 555 13.23 -15.36 -32.48
N GLU A 556 13.54 -14.05 -32.45
CA GLU A 556 14.52 -13.45 -31.55
C GLU A 556 14.16 -13.64 -30.06
N GLY A 557 15.19 -13.64 -29.21
CA GLY A 557 15.05 -13.72 -27.76
C GLY A 557 15.38 -12.38 -27.10
N PHE A 558 14.68 -12.07 -26.02
CA PHE A 558 14.81 -10.80 -25.29
C PHE A 558 15.02 -11.07 -23.80
N PRO A 559 15.85 -10.29 -23.07
CA PRO A 559 16.16 -10.58 -21.66
C PRO A 559 14.96 -10.33 -20.72
N THR A 560 13.89 -9.70 -21.20
CA THR A 560 12.64 -9.52 -20.44
C THR A 560 11.40 -9.72 -21.34
N ILE A 561 10.30 -10.21 -20.76
CA ILE A 561 9.01 -10.31 -21.46
C ILE A 561 8.48 -8.94 -21.93
N PRO A 562 8.60 -7.83 -21.15
CA PRO A 562 8.31 -6.49 -21.65
C PRO A 562 9.02 -6.14 -22.97
N LEU A 563 10.32 -6.44 -23.12
CA LEU A 563 11.06 -6.16 -24.36
C LEU A 563 10.55 -7.00 -25.54
N LEU A 564 10.21 -8.28 -25.31
CA LEU A 564 9.58 -9.14 -26.32
C LEU A 564 8.21 -8.57 -26.77
N VAL A 565 7.38 -8.12 -25.82
CA VAL A 565 6.06 -7.53 -26.10
C VAL A 565 6.19 -6.18 -26.83
N GLU A 566 7.15 -5.34 -26.43
CA GLU A 566 7.43 -4.07 -27.11
C GLU A 566 7.93 -4.29 -28.54
N HIS A 567 8.86 -5.23 -28.76
CA HIS A 567 9.34 -5.58 -30.10
C HIS A 567 8.19 -6.05 -31.00
N LEU A 568 7.30 -6.94 -30.52
CA LEU A 568 6.16 -7.42 -31.30
C LEU A 568 5.16 -6.29 -31.62
N LEU A 569 4.93 -5.36 -30.70
CA LEU A 569 4.08 -4.19 -30.95
C LEU A 569 4.71 -3.22 -31.95
N GLN A 570 5.98 -2.87 -31.80
CA GLN A 570 6.66 -1.90 -32.67
C GLN A 570 6.93 -2.44 -34.07
N SER A 571 7.32 -3.71 -34.21
CA SER A 571 7.64 -4.33 -35.50
C SER A 571 6.40 -4.82 -36.28
N GLN A 572 5.26 -4.99 -35.60
CA GLN A 572 4.05 -5.62 -36.13
C GLN A 572 4.29 -7.02 -36.74
N GLN A 573 5.33 -7.73 -36.30
CA GLN A 573 5.58 -9.11 -36.70
C GLN A 573 4.51 -10.07 -36.16
N PRO A 574 4.17 -11.14 -36.90
CA PRO A 574 3.24 -12.16 -36.42
C PRO A 574 3.88 -12.99 -35.30
N ILE A 575 3.11 -13.23 -34.22
CA ILE A 575 3.52 -13.97 -33.00
C ILE A 575 4.11 -15.34 -33.32
N THR A 576 3.57 -16.00 -34.34
CA THR A 576 4.17 -17.16 -35.01
C THR A 576 3.88 -17.08 -36.51
N ARG A 577 4.82 -17.51 -37.34
CA ARG A 577 4.71 -17.49 -38.81
C ARG A 577 3.49 -18.28 -39.30
N LYS A 578 3.15 -19.35 -38.57
CA LYS A 578 1.99 -20.22 -38.86
C LYS A 578 0.63 -19.63 -38.44
N SER A 579 0.60 -18.69 -37.49
CA SER A 579 -0.68 -18.09 -37.04
C SER A 579 -1.02 -16.79 -37.76
N GLY A 580 -0.03 -15.98 -38.14
CA GLY A 580 -0.26 -14.67 -38.74
C GLY A 580 -0.87 -13.61 -37.78
N ILE A 581 -0.98 -13.94 -36.49
CA ILE A 581 -1.62 -13.08 -35.48
C ILE A 581 -0.66 -11.98 -35.04
N ILE A 582 -1.11 -10.73 -35.06
CA ILE A 582 -0.30 -9.54 -34.74
C ILE A 582 -0.89 -8.86 -33.49
N LEU A 583 -0.03 -8.25 -32.66
CA LEU A 583 -0.46 -7.49 -31.48
C LEU A 583 -0.88 -6.06 -31.86
N SER A 584 -2.05 -5.63 -31.36
CA SER A 584 -2.58 -4.27 -31.61
C SER A 584 -2.73 -3.46 -30.33
N ARG A 585 -3.38 -4.01 -29.29
CA ARG A 585 -3.70 -3.25 -28.06
C ARG A 585 -3.45 -4.06 -26.80
N ALA A 586 -2.61 -3.52 -25.92
CA ALA A 586 -2.38 -4.07 -24.59
C ALA A 586 -3.58 -3.77 -23.67
N VAL A 587 -4.23 -4.80 -23.14
CA VAL A 587 -5.39 -4.66 -22.25
C VAL A 587 -4.91 -4.48 -20.81
N PRO A 588 -5.17 -3.32 -20.17
CA PRO A 588 -4.71 -3.06 -18.81
C PRO A 588 -5.53 -3.80 -17.75
N LYS A 589 -4.92 -4.04 -16.59
CA LYS A 589 -5.62 -4.36 -15.33
C LYS A 589 -6.67 -3.31 -15.01
N ASP A 590 -7.80 -3.74 -14.45
CA ASP A 590 -8.80 -2.80 -13.94
C ASP A 590 -8.42 -2.25 -12.56
N LYS A 591 -9.15 -1.20 -12.13
CA LYS A 591 -8.95 -0.49 -10.86
C LYS A 591 -9.19 -1.33 -9.59
N TRP A 592 -9.67 -2.56 -9.73
CA TRP A 592 -10.00 -3.45 -8.61
C TRP A 592 -8.91 -4.50 -8.36
N VAL A 593 -7.93 -4.63 -9.25
CA VAL A 593 -6.81 -5.56 -9.04
C VAL A 593 -5.93 -5.03 -7.90
N LEU A 594 -5.79 -5.85 -6.86
CA LEU A 594 -4.86 -5.65 -5.74
C LEU A 594 -3.69 -6.63 -5.86
N ASN A 595 -2.53 -6.26 -5.31
CA ASN A 595 -1.44 -7.21 -5.14
C ASN A 595 -1.66 -7.99 -3.84
N HIS A 596 -1.12 -9.21 -3.75
CA HIS A 596 -1.19 -10.02 -2.53
C HIS A 596 -0.44 -9.34 -1.38
N GLU A 597 0.61 -8.59 -1.70
CA GLU A 597 1.43 -7.81 -0.78
C GLU A 597 0.65 -6.68 -0.09
N ASP A 598 -0.41 -6.17 -0.71
CA ASP A 598 -1.25 -5.09 -0.18
C ASP A 598 -2.20 -5.56 0.94
N VAL A 599 -2.39 -6.88 1.08
CA VAL A 599 -3.36 -7.51 1.98
C VAL A 599 -2.66 -8.32 3.06
N LEU A 600 -2.81 -7.89 4.32
CA LEU A 600 -2.39 -8.66 5.49
C LEU A 600 -3.52 -9.60 5.91
N LEU A 601 -3.33 -10.91 5.74
CA LEU A 601 -4.27 -11.92 6.23
C LEU A 601 -4.26 -12.01 7.77
N GLY A 602 -5.42 -12.24 8.35
CA GLY A 602 -5.64 -12.53 9.75
C GLY A 602 -6.30 -13.91 9.96
N GLU A 603 -7.05 -14.04 11.06
CA GLU A 603 -7.68 -15.29 11.46
C GLU A 603 -8.83 -15.72 10.53
N ARG A 604 -9.06 -17.03 10.44
CA ARG A 604 -10.14 -17.65 9.65
C ARG A 604 -11.50 -17.43 10.32
N ILE A 605 -12.25 -16.42 9.84
CA ILE A 605 -13.60 -16.08 10.32
C ILE A 605 -14.71 -16.98 9.75
N GLY A 606 -14.47 -17.71 8.64
CA GLY A 606 -15.52 -18.51 8.00
C GLY A 606 -15.01 -19.57 7.03
N ARG A 607 -15.95 -20.19 6.31
CA ARG A 607 -15.70 -21.13 5.21
C ARG A 607 -16.92 -21.12 4.28
N GLY A 608 -16.72 -20.75 3.02
CA GLY A 608 -17.72 -20.81 1.96
C GLY A 608 -17.52 -22.01 1.03
N ASN A 609 -18.29 -22.05 -0.06
CA ASN A 609 -18.25 -23.13 -1.04
C ASN A 609 -16.91 -23.22 -1.80
N PHE A 610 -16.17 -22.12 -1.91
CA PHE A 610 -14.90 -22.03 -2.65
C PHE A 610 -13.64 -22.18 -1.79
N GLY A 611 -13.75 -22.04 -0.46
CA GLY A 611 -12.59 -21.98 0.42
C GLY A 611 -12.89 -21.34 1.77
N GLU A 612 -11.82 -21.01 2.48
CA GLU A 612 -11.81 -20.25 3.72
C GLU A 612 -12.31 -18.81 3.51
N VAL A 613 -12.81 -18.21 4.59
CA VAL A 613 -12.94 -16.76 4.70
C VAL A 613 -12.06 -16.31 5.86
N PHE A 614 -11.17 -15.35 5.61
CA PHE A 614 -10.28 -14.77 6.61
C PHE A 614 -10.70 -13.34 6.93
N SER A 615 -10.39 -12.89 8.14
CA SER A 615 -10.20 -11.48 8.43
C SER A 615 -8.88 -11.00 7.82
N GLY A 616 -8.67 -9.69 7.75
CA GLY A 616 -7.41 -9.11 7.30
C GLY A 616 -7.40 -7.59 7.40
N ARG A 617 -6.33 -6.97 6.91
CA ARG A 617 -6.20 -5.52 6.80
C ARG A 617 -5.48 -5.13 5.50
N LEU A 618 -5.85 -4.00 4.92
CA LEU A 618 -5.01 -3.37 3.88
C LEU A 618 -3.75 -2.77 4.52
N ARG A 619 -2.59 -2.97 3.88
CA ARG A 619 -1.30 -2.47 4.38
C ARG A 619 -1.22 -0.93 4.39
N ALA A 620 -1.86 -0.27 3.42
CA ALA A 620 -1.72 1.17 3.20
C ALA A 620 -2.34 2.05 4.30
N ASP A 621 -3.46 1.62 4.88
CA ASP A 621 -4.30 2.43 5.77
C ASP A 621 -4.85 1.67 7.00
N ASN A 622 -4.53 0.37 7.14
CA ASN A 622 -5.11 -0.55 8.12
C ASN A 622 -6.63 -0.78 8.00
N THR A 623 -7.27 -0.45 6.88
CA THR A 623 -8.70 -0.75 6.65
C THR A 623 -8.97 -2.24 6.85
N PRO A 624 -9.91 -2.63 7.73
CA PRO A 624 -10.20 -4.03 8.01
C PRO A 624 -11.02 -4.66 6.87
N VAL A 625 -10.62 -5.86 6.45
CA VAL A 625 -11.18 -6.56 5.30
C VAL A 625 -11.60 -7.99 5.63
N ALA A 626 -12.59 -8.48 4.89
CA ALA A 626 -12.90 -9.90 4.77
C ALA A 626 -12.28 -10.42 3.46
N VAL A 627 -11.54 -11.53 3.54
CA VAL A 627 -10.80 -12.11 2.40
C VAL A 627 -11.33 -13.50 2.13
N LYS A 628 -12.09 -13.66 1.05
CA LYS A 628 -12.56 -14.97 0.56
C LYS A 628 -11.43 -15.61 -0.24
N SER A 629 -11.09 -16.87 0.01
CA SER A 629 -10.11 -17.62 -0.78
C SER A 629 -10.75 -18.61 -1.74
N CYS A 630 -10.08 -18.88 -2.85
CA CYS A 630 -10.40 -20.01 -3.74
C CYS A 630 -9.35 -21.10 -3.58
N ARG A 631 -9.78 -22.32 -3.24
CA ARG A 631 -8.87 -23.47 -3.08
C ARG A 631 -8.37 -24.00 -4.43
N GLU A 632 -7.06 -24.21 -4.54
CA GLU A 632 -6.43 -24.70 -5.77
C GLU A 632 -6.86 -26.11 -6.18
N THR A 633 -7.36 -26.93 -5.26
CA THR A 633 -7.88 -28.27 -5.55
C THR A 633 -9.29 -28.30 -6.18
N LEU A 634 -9.93 -27.14 -6.36
CA LEU A 634 -11.25 -27.08 -7.01
C LEU A 634 -11.19 -27.24 -8.54
N PRO A 635 -12.19 -27.89 -9.16
CA PRO A 635 -12.34 -27.95 -10.61
C PRO A 635 -12.35 -26.56 -11.27
N PRO A 636 -11.80 -26.39 -12.49
CA PRO A 636 -11.76 -25.11 -13.19
C PRO A 636 -13.13 -24.43 -13.35
N GLU A 637 -14.20 -25.21 -13.52
CA GLU A 637 -15.58 -24.75 -13.70
C GLU A 637 -16.20 -24.22 -12.40
N ILE A 638 -15.61 -24.58 -11.26
CA ILE A 638 -15.94 -24.02 -9.94
C ILE A 638 -15.06 -22.79 -9.66
N LYS A 639 -13.77 -22.84 -10.01
CA LYS A 639 -12.87 -21.66 -9.93
C LYS A 639 -13.35 -20.48 -10.77
N ALA A 640 -13.88 -20.71 -11.97
CA ALA A 640 -14.47 -19.66 -12.80
C ALA A 640 -15.65 -18.97 -12.09
N LYS A 641 -16.48 -19.73 -11.35
CA LYS A 641 -17.63 -19.19 -10.60
C LYS A 641 -17.23 -18.40 -9.35
N PHE A 642 -16.00 -18.51 -8.88
CA PHE A 642 -15.51 -17.69 -7.76
C PHE A 642 -15.46 -16.20 -8.14
N LEU A 643 -14.89 -15.87 -9.30
CA LEU A 643 -14.74 -14.47 -9.74
C LEU A 643 -16.06 -13.82 -10.19
N GLN A 644 -17.14 -14.60 -10.39
CA GLN A 644 -18.48 -14.07 -10.63
C GLN A 644 -18.96 -13.16 -9.49
N GLU A 645 -18.68 -13.53 -8.23
CA GLU A 645 -19.03 -12.72 -7.05
C GLU A 645 -18.36 -11.35 -7.09
N ALA A 646 -17.07 -11.31 -7.45
CA ALA A 646 -16.35 -10.05 -7.65
C ALA A 646 -16.91 -9.27 -8.86
N ARG A 647 -17.20 -9.94 -9.99
CA ARG A 647 -17.76 -9.31 -11.19
C ARG A 647 -19.07 -8.57 -10.90
N ILE A 648 -19.97 -9.22 -10.16
CA ILE A 648 -21.23 -8.64 -9.68
C ILE A 648 -20.94 -7.46 -8.73
N LEU A 649 -20.14 -7.66 -7.68
CA LEU A 649 -19.89 -6.61 -6.67
C LEU A 649 -19.06 -5.41 -7.18
N LYS A 650 -18.28 -5.53 -8.28
CA LYS A 650 -17.59 -4.41 -8.93
C LYS A 650 -18.53 -3.29 -9.41
N GLN A 651 -19.81 -3.60 -9.58
CA GLN A 651 -20.82 -2.67 -10.11
C GLN A 651 -21.62 -1.97 -9.02
N TYR A 652 -21.57 -2.45 -7.77
CA TYR A 652 -22.53 -2.09 -6.73
C TYR A 652 -21.93 -1.19 -5.64
N ASN A 653 -22.72 -0.22 -5.21
CA ASN A 653 -22.39 0.67 -4.10
C ASN A 653 -23.69 1.11 -3.40
N HIS A 654 -24.04 0.41 -2.33
CA HIS A 654 -25.27 0.63 -1.56
C HIS A 654 -25.02 0.30 -0.09
N PRO A 655 -25.54 1.09 0.90
CA PRO A 655 -25.26 0.89 2.32
C PRO A 655 -25.69 -0.47 2.89
N ASN A 656 -26.53 -1.23 2.18
CA ASN A 656 -27.02 -2.55 2.61
C ASN A 656 -26.54 -3.71 1.72
N ILE A 657 -25.49 -3.49 0.92
CA ILE A 657 -24.77 -4.52 0.17
C ILE A 657 -23.32 -4.56 0.69
N VAL A 658 -22.69 -5.73 0.76
CA VAL A 658 -21.26 -5.84 1.11
C VAL A 658 -20.40 -5.20 0.01
N ARG A 659 -19.53 -4.27 0.39
CA ARG A 659 -18.72 -3.50 -0.55
C ARG A 659 -17.44 -4.26 -0.92
N LEU A 660 -17.22 -4.45 -2.22
CA LEU A 660 -15.93 -4.89 -2.75
C LEU A 660 -14.84 -3.83 -2.48
N ILE A 661 -13.66 -4.29 -2.11
CA ILE A 661 -12.44 -3.49 -1.97
C ILE A 661 -11.49 -3.79 -3.12
N GLY A 662 -11.34 -5.06 -3.50
CA GLY A 662 -10.57 -5.45 -4.68
C GLY A 662 -10.46 -6.97 -4.83
N VAL A 663 -9.62 -7.40 -5.77
CA VAL A 663 -9.42 -8.80 -6.14
C VAL A 663 -7.92 -9.05 -6.33
N CYS A 664 -7.36 -10.02 -5.62
CA CYS A 664 -5.95 -10.40 -5.77
C CYS A 664 -5.83 -11.52 -6.80
N THR A 665 -5.75 -11.18 -8.09
CA THR A 665 -5.53 -12.12 -9.20
C THR A 665 -4.05 -12.25 -9.60
N GLN A 666 -3.17 -11.39 -9.09
CA GLN A 666 -1.78 -11.31 -9.57
C GLN A 666 -0.93 -12.56 -9.29
N LYS A 667 -1.32 -13.38 -8.32
CA LYS A 667 -0.69 -14.65 -7.90
C LYS A 667 -1.78 -15.64 -7.45
N GLN A 668 -1.41 -16.90 -7.20
CA GLN A 668 -2.23 -17.84 -6.42
C GLN A 668 -1.90 -17.75 -4.92
N PRO A 669 -2.84 -18.13 -4.02
CA PRO A 669 -4.24 -18.41 -4.30
C PRO A 669 -5.01 -17.10 -4.58
N ILE A 670 -6.02 -17.14 -5.46
CA ILE A 670 -6.81 -15.94 -5.79
C ILE A 670 -7.70 -15.53 -4.60
N TYR A 671 -7.74 -14.22 -4.30
CA TYR A 671 -8.58 -13.65 -3.24
C TYR A 671 -9.63 -12.67 -3.77
N ILE A 672 -10.79 -12.64 -3.11
CA ILE A 672 -11.77 -11.55 -3.20
C ILE A 672 -11.76 -10.80 -1.86
N VAL A 673 -11.50 -9.49 -1.91
CA VAL A 673 -11.30 -8.63 -0.75
C VAL A 673 -12.51 -7.71 -0.61
N MET A 674 -13.22 -7.80 0.50
CA MET A 674 -14.44 -7.07 0.83
C MET A 674 -14.29 -6.33 2.16
N GLU A 675 -15.19 -5.40 2.49
CA GLU A 675 -15.22 -4.79 3.82
C GLU A 675 -15.48 -5.83 4.94
N LEU A 676 -14.80 -5.68 6.09
CA LEU A 676 -15.08 -6.55 7.25
C LEU A 676 -16.32 -6.07 8.01
N VAL A 677 -17.41 -6.84 7.92
CA VAL A 677 -18.64 -6.60 8.68
C VAL A 677 -18.55 -7.36 10.02
N GLN A 678 -18.13 -6.65 11.07
CA GLN A 678 -17.58 -7.25 12.30
C GLN A 678 -18.57 -8.03 13.18
N GLY A 679 -19.89 -7.80 13.08
CA GLY A 679 -20.90 -8.49 13.91
C GLY A 679 -21.30 -9.88 13.42
N GLY A 680 -20.57 -10.44 12.45
CA GLY A 680 -20.83 -11.78 11.92
C GLY A 680 -22.08 -11.87 11.06
N ASP A 681 -22.61 -13.09 10.90
CA ASP A 681 -23.84 -13.34 10.15
C ASP A 681 -25.11 -13.13 10.99
N PHE A 682 -26.20 -12.77 10.32
CA PHE A 682 -27.45 -12.40 10.97
C PHE A 682 -28.16 -13.61 11.59
N LEU A 683 -27.95 -14.85 11.10
CA LEU A 683 -28.53 -16.04 11.73
C LEU A 683 -27.87 -16.36 13.08
N SER A 684 -26.54 -16.22 13.18
CA SER A 684 -25.81 -16.32 14.44
C SER A 684 -26.19 -15.19 15.40
N PHE A 685 -26.25 -13.95 14.91
CA PHE A 685 -26.64 -12.78 15.70
C PHE A 685 -28.08 -12.88 16.25
N LEU A 686 -29.03 -13.38 15.47
CA LEU A 686 -30.41 -13.64 15.94
C LEU A 686 -30.44 -14.65 17.10
N ARG A 687 -29.52 -15.62 17.12
CA ARG A 687 -29.45 -16.66 18.15
C ARG A 687 -28.74 -16.22 19.44
N SER A 688 -27.87 -15.21 19.38
CA SER A 688 -27.23 -14.64 20.58
C SER A 688 -27.97 -13.40 21.10
N GLU A 689 -28.22 -12.41 20.23
CA GLU A 689 -28.79 -11.12 20.62
C GLU A 689 -30.30 -11.03 20.46
N GLY A 690 -30.92 -11.92 19.66
CA GLY A 690 -32.35 -11.90 19.36
C GLY A 690 -33.27 -11.73 20.57
N PRO A 691 -33.08 -12.45 21.70
CA PRO A 691 -33.86 -12.28 22.93
C PRO A 691 -33.82 -10.88 23.55
N HIS A 692 -32.83 -10.06 23.19
CA HIS A 692 -32.67 -8.67 23.63
C HIS A 692 -33.17 -7.64 22.59
N LEU A 693 -33.44 -8.05 21.35
CA LEU A 693 -33.90 -7.16 20.28
C LEU A 693 -35.40 -6.88 20.41
N ARG A 694 -35.79 -5.61 20.34
CA ARG A 694 -37.21 -5.25 20.26
C ARG A 694 -37.72 -5.49 18.84
N THR A 695 -39.02 -5.76 18.71
CA THR A 695 -39.72 -5.88 17.42
C THR A 695 -39.37 -4.77 16.42
N LYS A 696 -39.23 -3.52 16.91
CA LYS A 696 -38.86 -2.35 16.11
C LYS A 696 -37.45 -2.43 15.50
N GLU A 697 -36.52 -3.08 16.20
CA GLU A 697 -35.15 -3.30 15.75
C GLU A 697 -35.11 -4.42 14.72
N LEU A 698 -35.85 -5.53 14.93
CA LEU A 698 -36.04 -6.57 13.90
C LEU A 698 -36.66 -6.01 12.60
N ILE A 699 -37.68 -5.14 12.70
CA ILE A 699 -38.23 -4.44 11.53
C ILE A 699 -37.17 -3.52 10.90
N LYS A 700 -36.36 -2.79 11.69
CA LYS A 700 -35.28 -1.95 11.12
C LYS A 700 -34.20 -2.78 10.43
N MET A 701 -33.87 -3.96 10.94
CA MET A 701 -32.87 -4.84 10.33
C MET A 701 -33.40 -5.42 9.01
N THR A 702 -34.63 -5.92 8.99
CA THR A 702 -35.26 -6.47 7.77
C THR A 702 -35.57 -5.39 6.73
N GLU A 703 -35.89 -4.15 7.14
CA GLU A 703 -35.94 -2.96 6.25
C GLU A 703 -34.63 -2.75 5.48
N ASN A 704 -33.47 -3.07 6.08
CA ASN A 704 -32.16 -2.89 5.44
C ASN A 704 -31.94 -3.92 4.33
N VAL A 705 -32.37 -5.16 4.57
CA VAL A 705 -32.31 -6.21 3.55
C VAL A 705 -33.30 -5.92 2.42
N ALA A 706 -34.50 -5.39 2.73
CA ALA A 706 -35.45 -4.94 1.70
C ALA A 706 -34.86 -3.82 0.82
N ALA A 707 -34.24 -2.79 1.42
CA ALA A 707 -33.53 -1.73 0.69
C ALA A 707 -32.37 -2.27 -0.16
N GLY A 708 -31.63 -3.26 0.36
CA GLY A 708 -30.57 -3.95 -0.39
C GLY A 708 -31.11 -4.70 -1.60
N MET A 709 -32.20 -5.46 -1.44
CA MET A 709 -32.83 -6.19 -2.53
C MET A 709 -33.54 -5.28 -3.54
N GLU A 710 -34.14 -4.16 -3.13
CA GLU A 710 -34.66 -3.12 -4.04
C GLU A 710 -33.54 -2.55 -4.93
N TYR A 711 -32.35 -2.34 -4.35
CA TYR A 711 -31.18 -1.93 -5.12
C TYR A 711 -30.73 -3.01 -6.13
N LEU A 712 -30.74 -4.30 -5.75
CA LEU A 712 -30.39 -5.40 -6.66
C LEU A 712 -31.45 -5.60 -7.77
N GLU A 713 -32.74 -5.46 -7.45
CA GLU A 713 -33.86 -5.42 -8.40
C GLU A 713 -33.65 -4.30 -9.43
N SER A 714 -33.24 -3.09 -8.99
CA SER A 714 -32.87 -1.96 -9.86
C SER A 714 -31.57 -2.18 -10.67
N LYS A 715 -30.88 -3.29 -10.46
CA LYS A 715 -29.66 -3.72 -11.14
C LYS A 715 -29.83 -5.04 -11.90
N HIS A 716 -31.08 -5.46 -12.15
CA HIS A 716 -31.39 -6.71 -12.84
C HIS A 716 -30.71 -7.95 -12.20
N CYS A 717 -30.37 -7.84 -10.92
CA CYS A 717 -29.55 -8.80 -10.19
C CYS A 717 -30.41 -9.71 -9.31
N ILE A 718 -30.45 -10.98 -9.70
CA ILE A 718 -31.13 -12.05 -8.98
C ILE A 718 -30.12 -12.68 -8.00
N HIS A 719 -30.38 -12.61 -6.70
CA HIS A 719 -29.43 -13.00 -5.64
C HIS A 719 -29.30 -14.52 -5.51
N ARG A 720 -30.43 -15.24 -5.49
CA ARG A 720 -30.58 -16.72 -5.53
C ARG A 720 -30.14 -17.51 -4.29
N ASP A 721 -29.50 -16.87 -3.31
CA ASP A 721 -29.23 -17.45 -1.97
C ASP A 721 -29.49 -16.44 -0.84
N LEU A 722 -30.65 -15.77 -0.85
CA LEU A 722 -31.02 -14.83 0.21
C LEU A 722 -31.51 -15.58 1.46
N ALA A 723 -30.79 -15.44 2.56
CA ALA A 723 -31.08 -16.07 3.86
C ALA A 723 -30.38 -15.29 4.99
N ALA A 724 -30.81 -15.47 6.25
CA ALA A 724 -30.18 -14.78 7.39
C ALA A 724 -28.68 -15.08 7.52
N ARG A 725 -28.24 -16.32 7.24
CA ARG A 725 -26.81 -16.71 7.18
C ARG A 725 -25.96 -15.91 6.18
N ASN A 726 -26.58 -15.31 5.16
CA ASN A 726 -25.93 -14.59 4.07
C ASN A 726 -26.13 -13.06 4.19
N CYS A 727 -26.75 -12.60 5.29
CA CYS A 727 -26.74 -11.21 5.70
C CYS A 727 -25.74 -11.02 6.84
N LEU A 728 -24.97 -9.93 6.81
CA LEU A 728 -23.94 -9.62 7.81
C LEU A 728 -24.34 -8.41 8.66
N VAL A 729 -23.97 -8.42 9.94
CA VAL A 729 -24.37 -7.40 10.94
C VAL A 729 -23.23 -6.44 11.24
N THR A 730 -23.45 -5.14 11.06
CA THR A 730 -22.49 -4.11 11.51
C THR A 730 -22.62 -3.83 13.00
N GLU A 731 -21.60 -3.23 13.62
CA GLU A 731 -21.60 -2.74 15.03
C GLU A 731 -22.80 -1.86 15.42
N LYS A 732 -23.52 -1.31 14.42
CA LYS A 732 -24.65 -0.40 14.58
C LYS A 732 -26.00 -1.05 14.24
N ASN A 733 -26.04 -2.39 14.26
CA ASN A 733 -27.16 -3.26 13.89
C ASN A 733 -27.76 -2.96 12.50
N THR A 734 -26.98 -2.38 11.60
CA THR A 734 -27.35 -2.23 10.17
C THR A 734 -26.94 -3.51 9.43
N LEU A 735 -27.86 -4.10 8.67
CA LEU A 735 -27.57 -5.30 7.86
C LEU A 735 -27.00 -4.97 6.48
N LYS A 736 -26.17 -5.90 5.96
CA LYS A 736 -25.67 -5.94 4.59
C LYS A 736 -25.83 -7.33 3.97
N ILE A 737 -26.28 -7.41 2.72
CA ILE A 737 -26.38 -8.66 1.95
C ILE A 737 -24.98 -9.08 1.46
N SER A 738 -24.70 -10.39 1.45
CA SER A 738 -23.39 -10.99 1.14
C SER A 738 -23.53 -12.37 0.46
N ASP A 739 -22.39 -12.94 0.04
CA ASP A 739 -22.22 -14.20 -0.73
C ASP A 739 -22.94 -14.23 -2.09
N PHE A 740 -22.50 -13.35 -2.99
CA PHE A 740 -23.03 -13.24 -4.37
C PHE A 740 -22.55 -14.38 -5.31
N GLY A 741 -22.01 -15.48 -4.78
CA GLY A 741 -21.44 -16.58 -5.58
C GLY A 741 -22.46 -17.34 -6.44
N MET A 742 -23.76 -17.22 -6.15
CA MET A 742 -24.85 -17.80 -6.95
C MET A 742 -25.61 -16.78 -7.81
N SER A 743 -25.36 -15.47 -7.61
CA SER A 743 -26.16 -14.39 -8.18
C SER A 743 -25.94 -14.20 -9.69
N ARG A 744 -26.95 -13.67 -10.38
CA ARG A 744 -26.96 -13.48 -11.84
C ARG A 744 -27.55 -12.13 -12.21
N GLU A 745 -27.07 -11.56 -13.31
CA GLU A 745 -27.53 -10.29 -13.87
C GLU A 745 -28.11 -10.61 -15.25
N GLU A 746 -29.40 -10.36 -15.43
CA GLU A 746 -30.16 -10.78 -16.62
C GLU A 746 -31.09 -9.65 -17.05
N GLU A 747 -30.87 -9.06 -18.24
CA GLU A 747 -31.65 -7.88 -18.70
C GLU A 747 -33.17 -8.17 -18.73
N ASP A 748 -33.57 -9.35 -19.23
CA ASP A 748 -34.94 -9.86 -19.26
C ASP A 748 -35.51 -10.26 -17.87
N GLY A 749 -34.72 -10.14 -16.79
CA GLY A 749 -35.13 -10.37 -15.40
C GLY A 749 -35.35 -11.84 -14.99
N VAL A 750 -35.05 -12.80 -15.87
CA VAL A 750 -35.31 -14.23 -15.66
C VAL A 750 -34.09 -15.09 -15.98
N TYR A 751 -33.45 -15.66 -14.96
CA TYR A 751 -32.38 -16.66 -15.14
C TYR A 751 -32.96 -18.08 -15.25
N ALA A 752 -32.74 -18.73 -16.40
CA ALA A 752 -33.05 -20.14 -16.60
C ALA A 752 -31.85 -21.03 -16.22
N SER A 753 -31.91 -21.64 -15.03
CA SER A 753 -30.85 -22.53 -14.55
C SER A 753 -30.88 -23.88 -15.27
N THR A 754 -29.80 -24.23 -15.96
CA THR A 754 -29.57 -25.59 -16.46
C THR A 754 -29.47 -26.61 -15.31
N ALA A 755 -29.90 -27.84 -15.57
CA ALA A 755 -29.87 -28.93 -14.60
C ALA A 755 -28.42 -29.30 -14.24
N GLY A 756 -28.06 -29.21 -12.95
CA GLY A 756 -26.70 -29.51 -12.48
C GLY A 756 -26.20 -28.71 -11.27
N MET A 757 -26.97 -27.74 -10.75
CA MET A 757 -26.63 -27.08 -9.48
C MET A 757 -26.71 -28.07 -8.31
N LYS A 758 -25.56 -28.53 -7.81
CA LYS A 758 -25.45 -29.55 -6.74
C LYS A 758 -25.78 -29.05 -5.33
N GLN A 759 -25.94 -27.73 -5.16
CA GLN A 759 -26.31 -27.09 -3.90
C GLN A 759 -27.35 -26.01 -4.21
N ILE A 760 -28.58 -26.23 -3.74
CA ILE A 760 -29.69 -25.27 -3.82
C ILE A 760 -30.26 -25.14 -2.40
N PRO A 761 -30.52 -23.93 -1.87
CA PRO A 761 -31.00 -23.72 -0.52
C PRO A 761 -32.51 -24.01 -0.43
N ILE A 762 -32.92 -25.26 -0.64
CA ILE A 762 -34.31 -25.67 -0.96
C ILE A 762 -35.38 -25.04 -0.05
N LYS A 763 -35.14 -24.92 1.26
CA LYS A 763 -36.12 -24.33 2.20
C LYS A 763 -36.29 -22.80 2.09
N TRP A 764 -35.38 -22.13 1.39
CA TRP A 764 -35.44 -20.70 1.05
C TRP A 764 -35.87 -20.46 -0.40
N THR A 765 -35.77 -21.46 -1.28
CA THR A 765 -36.02 -21.31 -2.73
C THR A 765 -37.51 -21.38 -3.08
N ALA A 766 -37.95 -20.53 -4.00
CA ALA A 766 -39.32 -20.50 -4.51
C ALA A 766 -39.70 -21.76 -5.34
N PRO A 767 -40.98 -22.17 -5.37
CA PRO A 767 -41.40 -23.40 -6.06
C PRO A 767 -41.11 -23.37 -7.56
N GLU A 768 -41.30 -22.25 -8.26
CA GLU A 768 -41.00 -22.15 -9.70
C GLU A 768 -39.51 -22.28 -10.02
N ALA A 769 -38.63 -21.83 -9.11
CA ALA A 769 -37.19 -21.99 -9.22
C ALA A 769 -36.73 -23.43 -8.91
N LEU A 770 -37.41 -24.13 -7.99
CA LEU A 770 -37.18 -25.55 -7.69
C LEU A 770 -37.73 -26.52 -8.76
N ASN A 771 -38.86 -26.18 -9.37
CA ASN A 771 -39.57 -27.03 -10.32
C ASN A 771 -39.08 -26.85 -11.76
N TYR A 772 -38.81 -25.62 -12.17
CA TYR A 772 -38.54 -25.27 -13.57
C TYR A 772 -37.18 -24.60 -13.77
N GLY A 773 -36.37 -24.47 -12.71
CA GLY A 773 -35.08 -23.78 -12.76
C GLY A 773 -35.18 -22.28 -13.02
N ARG A 774 -36.39 -21.70 -12.95
CA ARG A 774 -36.69 -20.30 -13.29
C ARG A 774 -36.48 -19.40 -12.07
N TYR A 775 -35.37 -18.68 -12.04
CA TYR A 775 -35.06 -17.67 -11.02
C TYR A 775 -35.38 -16.27 -11.56
N SER A 776 -35.87 -15.40 -10.69
CA SER A 776 -36.19 -13.98 -10.95
C SER A 776 -36.27 -13.20 -9.63
N SER A 777 -36.44 -11.87 -9.67
CA SER A 777 -36.59 -11.06 -8.45
C SER A 777 -37.74 -11.53 -7.55
N GLU A 778 -38.85 -12.00 -8.13
CA GLU A 778 -39.99 -12.57 -7.37
C GLU A 778 -39.62 -13.89 -6.66
N SER A 779 -38.61 -14.63 -7.14
CA SER A 779 -38.08 -15.81 -6.45
C SER A 779 -37.16 -15.45 -5.27
N ASP A 780 -36.50 -14.28 -5.32
CA ASP A 780 -35.81 -13.72 -4.16
C ASP A 780 -36.81 -13.10 -3.16
N VAL A 781 -37.95 -12.58 -3.61
CA VAL A 781 -39.03 -12.12 -2.70
C VAL A 781 -39.55 -13.26 -1.82
N TRP A 782 -39.72 -14.46 -2.37
CA TRP A 782 -40.03 -15.66 -1.58
C TRP A 782 -38.95 -15.93 -0.52
N SER A 783 -37.68 -15.87 -0.92
CA SER A 783 -36.51 -16.02 -0.04
C SER A 783 -36.49 -14.96 1.06
N PHE A 784 -36.88 -13.72 0.76
CA PHE A 784 -37.05 -12.64 1.73
C PHE A 784 -38.19 -12.91 2.71
N GLY A 785 -39.29 -13.53 2.28
CA GLY A 785 -40.34 -14.02 3.18
C GLY A 785 -39.80 -15.02 4.20
N ILE A 786 -38.94 -15.95 3.77
CA ILE A 786 -38.26 -16.89 4.69
C ILE A 786 -37.28 -16.16 5.62
N LEU A 787 -36.55 -15.16 5.13
CA LEU A 787 -35.65 -14.32 5.96
C LEU A 787 -36.42 -13.49 7.00
N LEU A 788 -37.61 -12.97 6.68
CA LEU A 788 -38.52 -12.38 7.66
C LEU A 788 -38.88 -13.42 8.74
N TRP A 789 -39.24 -14.64 8.35
CA TRP A 789 -39.55 -15.69 9.32
C TRP A 789 -38.34 -16.06 10.20
N GLU A 790 -37.13 -16.17 9.64
CA GLU A 790 -35.88 -16.34 10.41
C GLU A 790 -35.71 -15.20 11.43
N ALA A 791 -35.94 -13.94 11.03
CA ALA A 791 -35.78 -12.78 11.90
C ALA A 791 -36.78 -12.75 13.07
N PHE A 792 -38.07 -13.01 12.82
CA PHE A 792 -39.11 -12.97 13.86
C PHE A 792 -39.26 -14.28 14.66
N SER A 793 -38.58 -15.35 14.25
CA SER A 793 -38.40 -16.59 15.03
C SER A 793 -37.05 -16.65 15.77
N LEU A 794 -36.28 -15.55 15.78
CA LEU A 794 -34.96 -15.44 16.42
C LEU A 794 -33.95 -16.51 15.94
N GLY A 795 -33.98 -16.81 14.64
CA GLY A 795 -33.05 -17.73 13.99
C GLY A 795 -33.44 -19.21 14.10
N ALA A 796 -34.73 -19.53 14.26
CA ALA A 796 -35.21 -20.90 14.16
C ALA A 796 -34.98 -21.49 12.74
N VAL A 797 -35.02 -22.82 12.62
CA VAL A 797 -34.82 -23.50 11.32
C VAL A 797 -36.17 -23.61 10.60
N PRO A 798 -36.33 -23.06 9.37
CA PRO A 798 -37.59 -23.17 8.63
C PRO A 798 -37.89 -24.64 8.31
N TYR A 799 -39.17 -25.01 8.44
CA TYR A 799 -39.68 -26.38 8.24
C TYR A 799 -38.85 -27.44 8.98
N THR A 800 -38.45 -27.19 10.24
CA THR A 800 -37.44 -28.01 10.96
C THR A 800 -37.74 -29.52 10.95
N ASN A 801 -39.02 -29.91 11.04
CA ASN A 801 -39.47 -31.30 11.08
C ASN A 801 -39.55 -32.00 9.71
N LEU A 802 -39.25 -31.30 8.60
CA LEU A 802 -39.32 -31.83 7.23
C LEU A 802 -37.93 -31.93 6.59
N SER A 803 -37.68 -33.01 5.86
CA SER A 803 -36.55 -33.05 4.90
C SER A 803 -36.77 -32.06 3.75
N ASN A 804 -35.72 -31.79 2.96
CA ASN A 804 -35.82 -30.89 1.81
C ASN A 804 -36.84 -31.36 0.76
N GLN A 805 -36.97 -32.67 0.54
CA GLN A 805 -37.97 -33.23 -0.37
C GLN A 805 -39.39 -33.03 0.19
N GLN A 806 -39.63 -33.40 1.45
CA GLN A 806 -40.92 -33.21 2.11
C GLN A 806 -41.31 -31.72 2.21
N THR A 807 -40.34 -30.82 2.35
CA THR A 807 -40.59 -29.37 2.33
C THR A 807 -41.10 -28.92 0.96
N ARG A 808 -40.52 -29.40 -0.13
CA ARG A 808 -41.00 -29.14 -1.49
C ARG A 808 -42.42 -29.69 -1.68
N GLU A 809 -42.65 -30.95 -1.33
CA GLU A 809 -43.96 -31.61 -1.44
C GLU A 809 -45.05 -30.89 -0.64
N ALA A 810 -44.74 -30.43 0.59
CA ALA A 810 -45.66 -29.66 1.41
C ALA A 810 -45.93 -28.25 0.84
N VAL A 811 -44.91 -27.57 0.30
CA VAL A 811 -45.04 -26.24 -0.33
C VAL A 811 -45.92 -26.29 -1.58
N GLU A 812 -45.82 -27.33 -2.39
CA GLU A 812 -46.73 -27.59 -3.53
C GLU A 812 -48.17 -27.84 -3.06
N GLN A 813 -48.36 -28.53 -1.93
CA GLN A 813 -49.67 -28.74 -1.29
C GLN A 813 -50.23 -27.47 -0.60
N GLY A 814 -49.56 -26.32 -0.73
CA GLY A 814 -49.99 -25.04 -0.17
C GLY A 814 -49.58 -24.79 1.29
N VAL A 815 -48.85 -25.71 1.92
CA VAL A 815 -48.34 -25.53 3.29
C VAL A 815 -47.31 -24.39 3.32
N ARG A 816 -47.32 -23.60 4.39
CA ARG A 816 -46.38 -22.50 4.66
C ARG A 816 -45.90 -22.58 6.11
N LEU A 817 -45.00 -21.70 6.51
CA LEU A 817 -44.53 -21.60 7.90
C LEU A 817 -45.57 -20.88 8.77
N ASP A 818 -45.85 -21.44 9.95
CA ASP A 818 -46.70 -20.83 10.98
C ASP A 818 -46.12 -19.49 11.51
N PRO A 819 -46.96 -18.58 12.03
CA PRO A 819 -46.50 -17.31 12.59
C PRO A 819 -45.63 -17.54 13.85
N PRO A 820 -44.43 -16.93 13.96
CA PRO A 820 -43.66 -16.95 15.19
C PRO A 820 -44.41 -16.28 16.35
N GLU A 821 -44.27 -16.79 17.58
CA GLU A 821 -45.08 -16.42 18.76
C GLU A 821 -45.15 -14.91 19.08
N GLN A 822 -44.12 -14.14 18.71
CA GLN A 822 -44.02 -12.69 18.97
C GLN A 822 -43.97 -11.86 17.66
N CYS A 823 -44.31 -12.46 16.52
CA CYS A 823 -44.38 -11.76 15.24
C CYS A 823 -45.60 -10.84 15.18
N PRO A 824 -45.46 -9.55 14.79
CA PRO A 824 -46.62 -8.71 14.51
C PRO A 824 -47.43 -9.27 13.33
N GLU A 825 -48.74 -9.29 13.50
CA GLU A 825 -49.70 -9.77 12.49
C GLU A 825 -49.51 -9.07 11.13
N GLU A 826 -49.24 -7.75 11.08
CA GLU A 826 -48.95 -7.10 9.80
C GLU A 826 -47.63 -7.52 9.14
N VAL A 827 -46.64 -7.97 9.91
CA VAL A 827 -45.38 -8.54 9.39
C VAL A 827 -45.64 -9.96 8.88
N TYR A 828 -46.43 -10.77 9.58
CA TYR A 828 -46.78 -12.11 9.11
C TYR A 828 -47.60 -12.07 7.80
N ARG A 829 -48.55 -11.13 7.67
CA ARG A 829 -49.25 -10.86 6.39
C ARG A 829 -48.31 -10.48 5.25
N LEU A 830 -47.19 -9.81 5.54
CA LEU A 830 -46.15 -9.52 4.55
C LEU A 830 -45.38 -10.80 4.16
N MET A 831 -45.05 -11.68 5.12
CA MET A 831 -44.49 -13.02 4.80
C MET A 831 -45.42 -13.83 3.90
N GLN A 832 -46.71 -13.87 4.22
CA GLN A 832 -47.73 -14.58 3.43
C GLN A 832 -47.80 -14.04 1.98
N ARG A 833 -47.77 -12.72 1.79
CA ARG A 833 -47.70 -12.07 0.47
C ARG A 833 -46.43 -12.44 -0.30
N CYS A 834 -45.29 -12.59 0.38
CA CYS A 834 -44.05 -13.07 -0.23
C CYS A 834 -44.10 -14.56 -0.64
N TRP A 835 -44.95 -15.37 0.01
CA TRP A 835 -45.12 -16.81 -0.27
C TRP A 835 -46.35 -17.16 -1.12
N GLU A 836 -46.93 -16.18 -1.81
CA GLU A 836 -47.89 -16.44 -2.91
C GLU A 836 -47.26 -17.39 -3.93
N TYR A 837 -48.01 -18.43 -4.32
CA TYR A 837 -47.49 -19.48 -5.20
C TYR A 837 -47.19 -18.94 -6.60
N ASP A 838 -48.09 -18.11 -7.14
CA ASP A 838 -47.85 -17.39 -8.40
C ASP A 838 -46.89 -16.21 -8.14
N PRO A 839 -45.67 -16.20 -8.74
CA PRO A 839 -44.70 -15.13 -8.51
C PRO A 839 -45.25 -13.74 -8.83
N ARG A 840 -46.18 -13.62 -9.80
CA ARG A 840 -46.76 -12.34 -10.25
C ARG A 840 -47.69 -11.69 -9.22
N LYS A 841 -48.03 -12.39 -8.14
CA LYS A 841 -48.81 -11.85 -7.01
C LYS A 841 -47.93 -11.39 -5.84
N ARG A 842 -46.64 -11.75 -5.84
CA ARG A 842 -45.69 -11.35 -4.79
C ARG A 842 -45.41 -9.85 -4.92
N PRO A 843 -45.23 -9.11 -3.82
CA PRO A 843 -44.90 -7.69 -3.87
C PRO A 843 -43.44 -7.49 -4.35
N SER A 844 -43.17 -6.44 -5.13
CA SER A 844 -41.79 -6.04 -5.46
C SER A 844 -41.02 -5.56 -4.23
N PHE A 845 -39.69 -5.53 -4.30
CA PHE A 845 -38.88 -5.11 -3.15
C PHE A 845 -39.11 -3.66 -2.73
N SER A 846 -39.41 -2.78 -3.68
CA SER A 846 -39.83 -1.40 -3.37
C SER A 846 -41.12 -1.33 -2.52
N ALA A 847 -42.11 -2.17 -2.82
CA ALA A 847 -43.34 -2.25 -2.02
C ALA A 847 -43.07 -2.84 -0.62
N ILE A 848 -42.25 -3.89 -0.54
CA ILE A 848 -41.82 -4.51 0.73
C ILE A 848 -41.08 -3.51 1.62
N HIS A 849 -40.15 -2.74 1.04
CA HIS A 849 -39.35 -1.74 1.75
C HIS A 849 -40.25 -0.61 2.32
N GLN A 850 -41.18 -0.11 1.53
CA GLN A 850 -42.13 0.92 1.96
C GLN A 850 -43.15 0.41 3.00
N ASP A 851 -43.59 -0.85 2.93
CA ASP A 851 -44.37 -1.50 3.98
C ASP A 851 -43.57 -1.57 5.29
N LEU A 852 -42.31 -2.01 5.27
CA LEU A 852 -41.46 -2.10 6.47
C LEU A 852 -41.13 -0.73 7.08
N ILE A 853 -40.86 0.30 6.26
CA ILE A 853 -40.74 1.70 6.70
C ILE A 853 -42.02 2.14 7.43
N THR A 854 -43.19 1.74 6.94
CA THR A 854 -44.49 2.11 7.50
C THR A 854 -44.74 1.40 8.83
N LEU A 855 -44.40 0.11 8.93
CA LEU A 855 -44.48 -0.67 10.18
C LEU A 855 -43.52 -0.13 11.25
N ARG A 856 -42.24 0.15 10.91
CA ARG A 856 -41.26 0.72 11.85
C ARG A 856 -41.68 2.06 12.45
N LYS A 857 -42.49 2.85 11.74
CA LYS A 857 -43.06 4.12 12.24
C LYS A 857 -44.22 3.92 13.23
N ARG A 858 -44.92 2.78 13.20
CA ARG A 858 -46.02 2.45 14.12
C ARG A 858 -45.50 1.98 15.48
N HIS A 859 -44.50 1.11 15.50
CA HIS A 859 -43.81 0.72 16.73
C HIS A 859 -43.00 1.92 17.27
N ARG A 860 -43.16 2.27 18.55
CA ARG A 860 -42.47 3.39 19.19
C ARG A 860 -41.10 3.00 19.73
#